data_AF-A0A8H3U6E4-F1
#
_entry.id   AF-A0A8H3U6E4-F1
#
_cell.length_a   1.000
_cell.length_b   1.000
_cell.length_c   1.000
_cell.angle_alpha   90.00
_cell.angle_beta   90.00
_cell.angle_gamma   90.00
#
_symmetry.space_group_name_H-M   'P 1'
#
loop_
_entity.id
_entity.type
_entity.pdbx_description
1 polymer ?
#
loop_
_entity_poly.entity_id
_entity_poly.type
_entity_poly.pdbx_seq_one_letter_code
_entity_poly.pdbx_strand_id
1 'polypeptide(L)'
;MAGLHFIRFAALAACSVSALQVDQIPILQSASSKPSFSSSSSKKSLVDTKALQATIESDNLLARAKKLFQIAELSEDEFNHPTRVIGSVGHTETINWIYKTIADLGDYYTISNQSFPAVTGTIFEYRLVLGNEVPKSALAMSLTPPTKNKEPVHGQVVLVANQGCDRSDYPTNLTNAVALIQRGTCPFGTKSELAGKSGAIAAVVYNNEKGSVSGTLGTPSPYHVATFGISQEDALPFIEELKNGTSVDAIAYMNAEVSSISTTNIIAQTTAGDQDNCVMLGAHSDSVTAGPGINDDGSGTISLLEVATRLTNFTVNNCVRFAWWAGEEEGLLGSDYYVSVLPSAENKKIRMFMDYDMMGSPNYAYQIYNATNAANPVGSEELRDLYIDWYEEQGLNYTFIPFDGRSDYDGFIRGGIPGGGIATGAEGIKTKDEVAMFGGQAGHWYDDCYHQLCDDVGNVNMTAWVVNTKLIAHSVATYAVSLQGFPERGDVKKASASSDPASYESTVKYHGGYAVFCLALECFSEYDKKDGTTADYVLDVPGLKAHVTHIQSKYIADHIFRYLDNQKLTDLTVIYNGQKHEHHKIVLCSQSGFFAKALNNFKEAATNIVELHHDNPEVLDAMFSYLNCCGYEYKARLLEATESWGGNARNLVHEELYFHAEVYAAAGTRFFTPLPPEFLLTITDFYDIPALKKLAAKQFSNAMDPTRDPLPMKLIVYIYETTPERDRGLKDIAVAWYLLRAPRVIFMEGESVDQAMAQVPTFVSNVLTYIGSKARVDAFCDDLITPPGGWESCCDCAKHDSARKNGWGE
;
A
#
# COMPACT_ATOMS: atom_id res chain seq x y z
N MET A 1 52.37 -46.87 4.97
CA MET A 1 53.18 -46.38 3.82
C MET A 1 52.50 -45.11 3.35
N ALA A 2 52.72 -43.94 3.99
CA ALA A 2 53.88 -43.04 3.85
C ALA A 2 54.11 -42.68 2.36
N GLY A 3 53.59 -41.55 1.89
CA GLY A 3 54.30 -40.27 1.81
C GLY A 3 54.32 -39.86 0.31
N LEU A 4 54.26 -38.61 -0.14
CA LEU A 4 54.86 -37.38 0.38
C LEU A 4 54.14 -36.15 -0.23
N HIS A 5 54.08 -35.08 0.56
CA HIS A 5 53.79 -33.71 0.18
C HIS A 5 55.02 -32.98 -0.41
N PHE A 6 54.75 -31.78 -0.99
CA PHE A 6 55.53 -30.53 -1.13
C PHE A 6 55.62 -30.02 -2.61
N ILE A 7 54.93 -28.94 -3.02
CA ILE A 7 55.21 -27.47 -2.85
C ILE A 7 56.40 -27.04 -3.75
N ARG A 8 56.42 -26.02 -4.63
CA ARG A 8 55.62 -24.79 -4.91
C ARG A 8 56.08 -24.12 -6.23
N PHE A 9 55.19 -23.28 -6.81
CA PHE A 9 55.37 -22.06 -7.66
C PHE A 9 56.16 -22.07 -9.00
N ALA A 10 55.46 -21.68 -10.07
CA ALA A 10 55.83 -20.56 -10.95
C ALA A 10 54.61 -20.12 -11.80
N ALA A 11 54.52 -18.81 -12.06
CA ALA A 11 53.37 -18.10 -12.59
C ALA A 11 53.34 -17.95 -14.13
N LEU A 12 52.21 -17.41 -14.61
CA LEU A 12 51.93 -16.73 -15.90
C LEU A 12 51.63 -17.63 -17.13
N ALA A 13 50.37 -17.61 -17.60
CA ALA A 13 49.89 -16.65 -18.61
C ALA A 13 48.54 -17.08 -19.23
N ALA A 14 47.65 -16.07 -19.39
CA ALA A 14 46.63 -15.91 -20.43
C ALA A 14 45.61 -17.04 -20.70
N CYS A 15 44.35 -16.80 -20.30
CA CYS A 15 43.18 -17.27 -21.05
C CYS A 15 42.24 -16.09 -21.31
N SER A 16 42.04 -15.85 -22.60
CA SER A 16 41.19 -14.84 -23.23
C SER A 16 39.70 -15.01 -22.90
N VAL A 17 39.04 -13.87 -22.77
CA VAL A 17 37.59 -13.69 -22.67
C VAL A 17 36.95 -14.07 -24.00
N SER A 18 36.02 -15.02 -23.99
CA SER A 18 35.08 -15.25 -25.09
C SER A 18 33.70 -14.82 -24.62
N ALA A 19 33.20 -13.76 -25.26
CA ALA A 19 31.85 -13.25 -25.09
C ALA A 19 30.81 -14.33 -25.45
N LEU A 20 29.85 -14.55 -24.56
CA LEU A 20 28.64 -15.31 -24.88
C LEU A 20 27.70 -14.37 -25.64
N GLN A 21 27.64 -14.55 -26.96
CA GLN A 21 26.54 -14.08 -27.79
C GLN A 21 25.27 -14.83 -27.37
N VAL A 22 24.26 -14.08 -26.92
CA VAL A 22 22.89 -14.57 -26.80
C VAL A 22 22.23 -14.31 -28.14
N ASP A 23 22.19 -15.33 -29.00
CA ASP A 23 21.44 -15.26 -30.25
C ASP A 23 19.94 -15.47 -29.98
N GLN A 24 19.17 -14.52 -30.50
CA GLN A 24 17.71 -14.47 -30.52
C GLN A 24 17.08 -15.43 -31.56
N ILE A 25 15.92 -15.98 -31.20
CA ILE A 25 14.75 -16.43 -32.01
C ILE A 25 14.96 -17.65 -32.96
N PRO A 26 14.02 -18.62 -32.93
CA PRO A 26 13.20 -18.83 -34.13
C PRO A 26 11.68 -18.94 -33.84
N ILE A 27 10.93 -18.25 -34.71
CA ILE A 27 9.49 -18.34 -34.96
C ILE A 27 9.17 -19.63 -35.77
N LEU A 28 7.96 -20.17 -35.54
CA LEU A 28 7.16 -21.11 -36.36
C LEU A 28 7.47 -22.63 -36.40
N GLN A 29 6.59 -23.37 -35.69
CA GLN A 29 5.88 -24.63 -36.01
C GLN A 29 6.63 -25.94 -36.33
N SER A 30 6.23 -27.00 -35.60
CA SER A 30 5.75 -28.23 -36.22
C SER A 30 4.57 -28.82 -35.43
N ALA A 31 3.55 -29.25 -36.17
CA ALA A 31 2.30 -29.81 -35.66
C ALA A 31 2.53 -31.17 -34.97
N SER A 32 1.92 -31.35 -33.80
CA SER A 32 1.68 -32.67 -33.20
C SER A 32 0.20 -32.81 -32.89
N SER A 33 -0.38 -33.88 -33.42
CA SER A 33 -1.79 -34.23 -33.43
C SER A 33 -2.42 -34.22 -32.03
N LYS A 34 -3.41 -33.36 -31.80
CA LYS A 34 -4.30 -33.42 -30.63
C LYS A 34 -5.50 -34.36 -30.89
N PRO A 35 -6.01 -35.06 -29.87
CA PRO A 35 -7.16 -35.93 -30.00
C PRO A 35 -8.43 -35.09 -30.27
N SER A 36 -9.24 -35.56 -31.21
CA SER A 36 -10.49 -34.93 -31.61
C SER A 36 -11.54 -35.01 -30.50
N PHE A 37 -11.74 -33.92 -29.77
CA PHE A 37 -12.99 -33.69 -29.06
C PHE A 37 -13.99 -33.09 -30.04
N SER A 38 -15.01 -33.88 -30.37
CA SER A 38 -16.21 -33.44 -31.07
C SER A 38 -16.98 -32.45 -30.19
N SER A 39 -16.76 -31.14 -30.37
CA SER A 39 -17.65 -30.12 -29.84
C SER A 39 -18.75 -29.85 -30.86
N SER A 40 -20.00 -30.07 -30.46
CA SER A 40 -21.17 -29.60 -31.18
C SER A 40 -21.16 -28.06 -31.16
N SER A 41 -20.52 -27.45 -32.16
CA SER A 41 -20.43 -25.99 -32.26
C SER A 41 -21.79 -25.42 -32.63
N SER A 42 -22.51 -24.84 -31.66
CA SER A 42 -23.40 -23.74 -32.00
C SER A 42 -22.52 -22.64 -32.61
N LYS A 43 -22.86 -22.19 -33.81
CA LYS A 43 -22.08 -21.18 -34.53
C LYS A 43 -22.20 -19.88 -33.73
N LYS A 44 -21.15 -19.49 -33.01
CA LYS A 44 -21.10 -18.23 -32.24
C LYS A 44 -21.41 -17.05 -33.17
N SER A 45 -22.24 -16.11 -32.73
CA SER A 45 -22.54 -14.91 -33.52
C SER A 45 -21.35 -13.95 -33.50
N LEU A 46 -21.29 -13.01 -34.44
CA LEU A 46 -20.38 -11.87 -34.33
C LEU A 46 -20.73 -11.07 -33.07
N VAL A 47 -19.72 -10.52 -32.38
CA VAL A 47 -19.93 -9.71 -31.18
C VAL A 47 -20.82 -8.52 -31.49
N ASP A 48 -21.82 -8.29 -30.65
CA ASP A 48 -22.71 -7.13 -30.70
C ASP A 48 -22.50 -6.31 -29.43
N THR A 49 -22.45 -5.00 -29.60
CA THR A 49 -22.12 -4.09 -28.48
C THR A 49 -23.15 -4.17 -27.35
N LYS A 50 -24.45 -4.22 -27.67
CA LYS A 50 -25.51 -4.28 -26.65
C LYS A 50 -25.53 -5.65 -25.99
N ALA A 51 -25.33 -6.71 -26.76
CA ALA A 51 -25.27 -8.07 -26.26
C ALA A 51 -24.09 -8.28 -25.29
N LEU A 52 -22.89 -7.80 -25.62
CA LEU A 52 -21.73 -7.93 -24.73
C LEU A 52 -21.90 -7.11 -23.44
N GLN A 53 -22.33 -5.85 -23.56
CA GLN A 53 -22.64 -5.00 -22.40
C GLN A 53 -23.68 -5.61 -21.46
N ALA A 54 -24.70 -6.27 -22.01
CA ALA A 54 -25.75 -6.92 -21.22
C ALA A 54 -25.27 -8.11 -20.38
N THR A 55 -24.08 -8.65 -20.67
CA THR A 55 -23.48 -9.75 -19.89
C THR A 55 -22.64 -9.29 -18.69
N ILE A 56 -22.43 -7.98 -18.54
CA ILE A 56 -21.68 -7.41 -17.42
C ILE A 56 -22.62 -7.26 -16.21
N GLU A 57 -22.27 -7.96 -15.12
CA GLU A 57 -23.07 -8.00 -13.89
C GLU A 57 -22.22 -7.60 -12.68
N SER A 58 -22.80 -6.81 -11.77
CA SER A 58 -22.14 -6.36 -10.53
C SER A 58 -21.62 -7.49 -9.67
N ASP A 59 -22.38 -8.59 -9.59
CA ASP A 59 -22.07 -9.70 -8.69
C ASP A 59 -20.80 -10.43 -9.12
N ASN A 60 -20.54 -10.51 -10.42
CA ASN A 60 -19.31 -11.12 -10.96
C ASN A 60 -18.09 -10.23 -10.68
N LEU A 61 -18.22 -8.91 -10.85
CA LEU A 61 -17.16 -7.95 -10.50
C LEU A 61 -16.85 -8.00 -9.01
N LEU A 62 -17.87 -7.96 -8.15
CA LEU A 62 -17.71 -8.03 -6.69
C LEU A 62 -17.12 -9.37 -6.23
N ALA A 63 -17.54 -10.50 -6.82
CA ALA A 63 -16.98 -11.81 -6.51
C ALA A 63 -15.48 -11.89 -6.86
N ARG A 64 -15.10 -11.33 -8.01
CA ARG A 64 -13.69 -11.23 -8.41
C ARG A 64 -12.90 -10.26 -7.52
N ALA A 65 -13.50 -9.16 -7.08
CA ALA A 65 -12.89 -8.21 -6.13
C ALA A 65 -12.54 -8.88 -4.80
N LYS A 66 -13.51 -9.63 -4.24
CA LYS A 66 -13.29 -10.44 -3.04
C LYS A 66 -12.19 -11.46 -3.24
N LYS A 67 -12.14 -12.10 -4.41
CA LYS A 67 -11.08 -13.07 -4.71
C LYS A 67 -9.70 -12.41 -4.82
N LEU A 68 -9.61 -11.24 -5.45
CA LEU A 68 -8.36 -10.49 -5.57
C LEU A 68 -7.88 -9.98 -4.21
N PHE A 69 -8.79 -9.53 -3.35
CA PHE A 69 -8.46 -9.16 -1.97
C PHE A 69 -7.91 -10.35 -1.17
N GLN A 70 -8.55 -11.52 -1.26
CA GLN A 70 -8.03 -12.76 -0.66
C GLN A 70 -6.65 -13.16 -1.17
N ILE A 71 -6.33 -12.82 -2.42
CA ILE A 71 -5.00 -13.03 -2.97
C ILE A 71 -4.00 -12.03 -2.35
N ALA A 72 -4.39 -10.76 -2.20
CA ALA A 72 -3.56 -9.75 -1.53
C ALA A 72 -3.26 -10.10 -0.06
N GLU A 73 -4.20 -10.74 0.65
CA GLU A 73 -4.01 -11.24 2.03
C GLU A 73 -2.86 -12.26 2.13
N LEU A 74 -2.47 -12.93 1.04
CA LEU A 74 -1.34 -13.87 1.05
C LEU A 74 0.02 -13.18 1.31
N SER A 75 0.09 -11.86 1.18
CA SER A 75 1.26 -11.04 1.50
C SER A 75 1.31 -10.59 2.97
N GLU A 76 0.31 -10.92 3.80
CA GLU A 76 0.26 -10.45 5.20
C GLU A 76 1.44 -10.93 6.05
N ASP A 77 1.94 -12.14 5.83
CA ASP A 77 3.09 -12.66 6.58
C ASP A 77 4.38 -11.85 6.32
N GLU A 78 4.49 -11.24 5.14
CA GLU A 78 5.66 -10.46 4.72
C GLU A 78 5.52 -8.97 5.04
N PHE A 79 4.32 -8.40 4.86
CA PHE A 79 4.07 -6.95 4.96
C PHE A 79 3.20 -6.56 6.16
N ASN A 80 2.69 -7.52 6.93
CA ASN A 80 1.78 -7.32 8.07
C ASN A 80 0.42 -6.68 7.70
N HIS A 81 0.11 -6.63 6.40
CA HIS A 81 -1.17 -6.22 5.82
C HIS A 81 -1.30 -6.76 4.37
N PRO A 82 -2.51 -6.76 3.77
CA PRO A 82 -2.70 -7.17 2.38
C PRO A 82 -2.01 -6.22 1.40
N THR A 83 -1.35 -6.76 0.38
CA THR A 83 -0.76 -6.00 -0.73
C THR A 83 -0.45 -6.92 -1.91
N ARG A 84 -0.43 -6.35 -3.11
CA ARG A 84 0.04 -7.00 -4.34
C ARG A 84 1.22 -6.26 -4.96
N VAL A 85 2.06 -5.61 -4.13
CA VAL A 85 3.32 -5.03 -4.59
C VAL A 85 4.19 -6.05 -5.31
N ILE A 86 4.89 -5.63 -6.35
CA ILE A 86 5.67 -6.54 -7.17
C ILE A 86 6.68 -7.35 -6.34
N GLY A 87 6.80 -8.64 -6.68
CA GLY A 87 7.68 -9.58 -5.97
C GLY A 87 7.08 -10.19 -4.71
N SER A 88 5.97 -9.65 -4.19
CA SER A 88 5.22 -10.26 -3.09
C SER A 88 4.47 -11.53 -3.53
N VAL A 89 4.06 -12.33 -2.54
CA VAL A 89 3.22 -13.52 -2.78
C VAL A 89 1.88 -13.13 -3.40
N GLY A 90 1.25 -12.07 -2.90
CA GLY A 90 -0.01 -11.54 -3.41
C GLY A 90 0.06 -11.10 -4.88
N HIS A 91 1.16 -10.51 -5.34
CA HIS A 91 1.34 -10.21 -6.76
C HIS A 91 1.50 -11.48 -7.61
N THR A 92 2.38 -12.39 -7.16
CA THR A 92 2.64 -13.65 -7.86
C THR A 92 1.36 -14.47 -8.05
N GLU A 93 0.54 -14.55 -7.00
CA GLU A 93 -0.73 -15.28 -7.04
C GLU A 93 -1.82 -14.55 -7.84
N THR A 94 -1.73 -13.22 -7.97
CA THR A 94 -2.58 -12.45 -8.87
C THR A 94 -2.29 -12.79 -10.33
N ILE A 95 -1.02 -12.81 -10.72
CA ILE A 95 -0.57 -13.25 -12.05
C ILE A 95 -1.04 -14.68 -12.32
N ASN A 96 -0.87 -15.60 -11.37
CA ASN A 96 -1.32 -16.99 -11.50
C ASN A 96 -2.84 -17.10 -11.65
N TRP A 97 -3.60 -16.31 -10.89
CA TRP A 97 -5.05 -16.28 -10.97
C TRP A 97 -5.55 -15.74 -12.31
N ILE A 98 -4.97 -14.66 -12.83
CA ILE A 98 -5.27 -14.11 -14.16
C ILE A 98 -4.98 -15.17 -15.22
N TYR A 99 -3.76 -15.74 -15.22
CA TYR A 99 -3.35 -16.75 -16.18
C TYR A 99 -4.32 -17.93 -16.20
N LYS A 100 -4.63 -18.48 -15.02
CA LYS A 100 -5.55 -19.62 -14.89
C LYS A 100 -6.95 -19.28 -15.37
N THR A 101 -7.46 -18.10 -14.99
CA THR A 101 -8.80 -17.65 -15.40
C THR A 101 -8.92 -17.61 -16.92
N ILE A 102 -7.91 -17.10 -17.62
CA ILE A 102 -7.90 -17.05 -19.09
C ILE A 102 -7.67 -18.43 -19.71
N ALA A 103 -6.76 -19.23 -19.16
CA ALA A 103 -6.48 -20.57 -19.66
C ALA A 103 -7.72 -21.49 -19.58
N ASP A 104 -8.53 -21.34 -18.53
CA ASP A 104 -9.78 -22.07 -18.34
C ASP A 104 -10.87 -21.71 -19.38
N LEU A 105 -10.69 -20.62 -20.16
CA LEU A 105 -11.57 -20.24 -21.28
C LEU A 105 -11.32 -21.04 -22.57
N GLY A 106 -10.35 -21.97 -22.57
CA GLY A 106 -10.10 -22.88 -23.68
C GLY A 106 -9.27 -22.27 -24.81
N ASP A 107 -9.61 -22.59 -26.06
CA ASP A 107 -8.83 -22.22 -27.26
C ASP A 107 -9.24 -20.85 -27.86
N TYR A 108 -10.06 -20.09 -27.15
CA TYR A 108 -10.48 -18.76 -27.59
C TYR A 108 -9.30 -17.76 -27.60
N TYR A 109 -8.36 -17.91 -26.66
CA TYR A 109 -7.19 -17.06 -26.53
C TYR A 109 -5.89 -17.85 -26.71
N THR A 110 -4.91 -17.24 -27.38
CA THR A 110 -3.50 -17.57 -27.19
C THR A 110 -3.00 -16.74 -26.01
N ILE A 111 -2.53 -17.42 -24.97
CA ILE A 111 -1.97 -16.78 -23.77
C ILE A 111 -0.44 -16.87 -23.79
N SER A 112 0.23 -15.78 -23.40
CA SER A 112 1.69 -15.73 -23.26
C SER A 112 2.09 -15.00 -21.99
N ASN A 113 3.07 -15.56 -21.29
CA ASN A 113 3.74 -14.94 -20.16
C ASN A 113 4.99 -14.22 -20.69
N GLN A 114 5.07 -12.92 -20.48
CA GLN A 114 6.27 -12.13 -20.81
C GLN A 114 6.98 -11.79 -19.51
N SER A 115 7.94 -12.63 -19.11
CA SER A 115 8.75 -12.40 -17.92
C SER A 115 9.91 -11.44 -18.21
N PHE A 116 10.19 -10.55 -17.27
CA PHE A 116 11.26 -9.57 -17.35
C PHE A 116 11.84 -9.25 -15.97
N PRO A 117 13.10 -8.81 -15.88
CA PRO A 117 13.69 -8.38 -14.62
C PRO A 117 13.13 -7.01 -14.22
N ALA A 118 12.71 -6.89 -12.96
CA ALA A 118 12.37 -5.64 -12.31
C ALA A 118 13.32 -5.40 -11.12
N VAL A 119 13.39 -4.16 -10.67
CA VAL A 119 14.17 -3.77 -9.48
C VAL A 119 13.19 -3.30 -8.43
N THR A 120 13.31 -3.85 -7.22
CA THR A 120 12.56 -3.40 -6.05
C THR A 120 13.51 -2.82 -5.02
N GLY A 121 13.00 -1.90 -4.20
CA GLY A 121 13.76 -1.38 -3.07
C GLY A 121 12.89 -1.15 -1.85
N THR A 122 13.36 -1.64 -0.71
CA THR A 122 12.70 -1.46 0.59
C THR A 122 13.59 -0.60 1.48
N ILE A 123 13.02 0.45 2.06
CA ILE A 123 13.71 1.30 3.04
C ILE A 123 13.09 0.99 4.41
N PHE A 124 13.89 0.42 5.29
CA PHE A 124 13.46 0.05 6.65
C PHE A 124 13.61 1.21 7.62
N GLU A 125 14.73 1.94 7.54
CA GLU A 125 14.99 3.07 8.40
C GLU A 125 15.99 4.04 7.74
N TYR A 126 15.85 5.33 8.01
CA TYR A 126 16.84 6.31 7.62
C TYR A 126 16.92 7.47 8.61
N ARG A 127 18.11 8.05 8.76
CA ARG A 127 18.36 9.26 9.55
C ARG A 127 19.44 10.09 8.88
N LEU A 128 19.26 11.41 8.86
CA LEU A 128 20.24 12.38 8.36
C LEU A 128 20.42 13.49 9.40
N VAL A 129 21.66 13.78 9.74
CA VAL A 129 22.07 14.90 10.59
C VAL A 129 23.08 15.72 9.80
N LEU A 130 22.86 17.03 9.70
CA LEU A 130 23.80 18.00 9.12
C LEU A 130 24.16 19.03 10.20
N GLY A 131 25.46 19.18 10.49
CA GLY A 131 25.95 19.91 11.65
C GLY A 131 25.37 19.34 12.94
N ASN A 132 24.57 20.15 13.64
CA ASN A 132 23.86 19.77 14.86
C ASN A 132 22.34 19.62 14.65
N GLU A 133 21.88 19.63 13.41
CA GLU A 133 20.45 19.71 13.06
C GLU A 133 20.01 18.49 12.26
N VAL A 134 18.76 18.07 12.46
CA VAL A 134 18.09 17.06 11.63
C VAL A 134 17.23 17.82 10.61
N PRO A 135 17.54 17.78 9.30
CA PRO A 135 16.73 18.44 8.29
C PRO A 135 15.28 17.92 8.35
N LYS A 136 14.35 18.84 8.57
CA LYS A 136 12.92 18.56 8.77
C LYS A 136 12.26 17.90 7.55
N SER A 137 12.81 18.14 6.38
CA SER A 137 12.36 17.66 5.08
C SER A 137 13.17 16.48 4.54
N ALA A 138 14.08 15.90 5.35
CA ALA A 138 14.87 14.75 4.94
C ALA A 138 13.98 13.56 4.59
N LEU A 139 14.11 13.09 3.35
CA LEU A 139 13.48 11.87 2.85
C LEU A 139 14.55 10.97 2.22
N ALA A 140 14.42 9.66 2.40
CA ALA A 140 15.21 8.72 1.63
C ALA A 140 14.75 8.69 0.16
N MET A 141 15.69 8.63 -0.78
CA MET A 141 15.37 8.42 -2.19
C MET A 141 15.04 6.94 -2.42
N SER A 142 14.01 6.60 -3.21
CA SER A 142 13.70 5.21 -3.54
C SER A 142 14.83 4.57 -4.34
N LEU A 143 14.98 3.24 -4.19
CA LEU A 143 16.12 2.46 -4.71
C LEU A 143 17.50 2.96 -4.23
N THR A 144 17.55 3.71 -3.13
CA THR A 144 18.82 4.04 -2.47
C THR A 144 19.45 2.78 -1.87
N PRO A 145 20.76 2.55 -2.04
CA PRO A 145 21.45 1.51 -1.29
C PRO A 145 21.55 1.91 0.19
N PRO A 146 21.78 0.92 1.08
CA PRO A 146 22.05 1.20 2.49
C PRO A 146 23.38 1.94 2.66
N THR A 147 23.57 2.56 3.82
CA THR A 147 24.90 2.95 4.25
C THR A 147 25.79 1.72 4.42
N LYS A 148 27.10 1.91 4.38
CA LYS A 148 28.06 0.80 4.45
C LYS A 148 27.80 -0.05 5.70
N ASN A 149 27.67 -1.37 5.50
CA ASN A 149 27.33 -2.36 6.53
C ASN A 149 26.00 -2.11 7.27
N LYS A 150 25.09 -1.28 6.73
CA LYS A 150 23.87 -0.82 7.42
C LYS A 150 24.18 -0.14 8.76
N GLU A 151 25.28 0.61 8.83
CA GLU A 151 25.72 1.38 10.01
C GLU A 151 25.74 2.89 9.72
N PRO A 152 25.64 3.77 10.74
CA PRO A 152 25.81 5.20 10.56
C PRO A 152 27.19 5.53 9.99
N VAL A 153 27.23 6.43 9.01
CA VAL A 153 28.47 6.94 8.42
C VAL A 153 28.66 8.41 8.77
N HIS A 154 29.91 8.79 9.02
CA HIS A 154 30.29 10.14 9.46
C HIS A 154 31.26 10.77 8.47
N GLY A 155 31.01 12.02 8.08
CA GLY A 155 31.87 12.72 7.13
C GLY A 155 31.58 14.21 7.06
N GLN A 156 32.50 14.98 6.48
CA GLN A 156 32.27 16.39 6.18
C GLN A 156 31.26 16.55 5.04
N VAL A 157 30.42 17.56 5.10
CA VAL A 157 29.57 17.96 3.99
C VAL A 157 30.40 18.72 2.97
N VAL A 158 30.29 18.33 1.71
CA VAL A 158 30.99 18.98 0.59
C VAL A 158 29.95 19.44 -0.42
N LEU A 159 29.88 20.74 -0.65
CA LEU A 159 29.03 21.33 -1.67
C LEU A 159 29.56 20.98 -3.06
N VAL A 160 28.74 20.28 -3.86
CA VAL A 160 29.04 19.94 -5.26
C VAL A 160 28.71 21.13 -6.16
N ALA A 161 29.57 21.41 -7.14
CA ALA A 161 29.39 22.53 -8.05
C ALA A 161 28.22 22.29 -9.02
N ASN A 162 27.69 23.38 -9.59
CA ASN A 162 26.60 23.34 -10.57
C ASN A 162 25.42 22.51 -10.06
N GLN A 163 25.00 21.49 -10.81
CA GLN A 163 23.93 20.57 -10.46
C GLN A 163 24.44 19.14 -10.23
N GLY A 164 25.76 18.90 -10.20
CA GLY A 164 26.31 17.55 -10.04
C GLY A 164 25.94 16.59 -11.18
N CYS A 165 25.84 17.11 -12.41
CA CYS A 165 25.47 16.31 -13.57
C CYS A 165 26.69 15.80 -14.33
N ASP A 166 27.85 16.43 -14.12
CA ASP A 166 29.11 16.05 -14.75
C ASP A 166 30.13 15.61 -13.71
N ARG A 167 31.03 14.68 -14.10
CA ARG A 167 32.09 14.20 -13.20
C ARG A 167 33.00 15.33 -12.68
N SER A 168 33.15 16.40 -13.47
CA SER A 168 33.93 17.59 -13.13
C SER A 168 33.30 18.48 -12.05
N ASP A 169 32.00 18.32 -11.77
CA ASP A 169 31.30 19.08 -10.72
C ASP A 169 31.74 18.64 -9.31
N TYR A 170 32.24 17.42 -9.20
CA TYR A 170 32.59 16.77 -7.95
C TYR A 170 34.07 16.99 -7.64
N PRO A 171 34.41 17.63 -6.50
CA PRO A 171 35.79 17.90 -6.14
C PRO A 171 36.57 16.62 -5.80
N THR A 172 37.89 16.69 -5.90
CA THR A 172 38.77 15.52 -5.69
C THR A 172 38.88 15.07 -4.23
N ASN A 173 38.37 15.85 -3.27
CA ASN A 173 38.46 15.60 -1.82
C ASN A 173 37.18 15.00 -1.22
N LEU A 174 36.34 14.34 -2.01
CA LEU A 174 35.08 13.74 -1.56
C LEU A 174 35.22 12.40 -0.80
N THR A 175 36.43 11.87 -0.69
CA THR A 175 36.70 10.62 0.05
C THR A 175 36.25 10.73 1.51
N ASN A 176 35.32 9.85 1.94
CA ASN A 176 34.72 9.85 3.28
C ASN A 176 33.89 11.12 3.61
N ALA A 177 33.36 11.80 2.59
CA ALA A 177 32.51 12.98 2.74
C ALA A 177 31.06 12.71 2.31
N VAL A 178 30.14 13.57 2.74
CA VAL A 178 28.74 13.60 2.29
C VAL A 178 28.60 14.67 1.22
N ALA A 179 28.20 14.28 0.01
CA ALA A 179 28.03 15.21 -1.11
C ALA A 179 26.69 15.96 -0.98
N LEU A 180 26.71 17.30 -0.96
CA LEU A 180 25.50 18.14 -1.00
C LEU A 180 25.31 18.68 -2.43
N ILE A 181 24.22 18.27 -3.08
CA ILE A 181 24.03 18.39 -4.54
C ILE A 181 22.70 19.10 -4.84
N GLN A 182 22.68 20.06 -5.75
CA GLN A 182 21.43 20.71 -6.16
C GLN A 182 20.60 19.80 -7.08
N ARG A 183 19.27 19.75 -6.91
CA ARG A 183 18.34 19.23 -7.93
C ARG A 183 18.54 19.98 -9.24
N GLY A 184 18.49 19.26 -10.35
CA GLY A 184 18.83 19.81 -11.65
C GLY A 184 18.26 18.98 -12.80
N THR A 185 18.87 19.12 -13.98
CA THR A 185 18.37 18.51 -15.22
C THR A 185 18.68 17.02 -15.36
N CYS A 186 19.73 16.53 -14.69
CA CYS A 186 20.10 15.11 -14.72
C CYS A 186 19.39 14.29 -13.62
N PRO A 187 19.21 12.97 -13.84
CA PRO A 187 18.58 12.06 -12.88
C PRO A 187 19.30 11.99 -11.52
N PHE A 188 18.55 11.70 -10.45
CA PHE A 188 19.11 11.54 -9.10
C PHE A 188 20.09 10.37 -9.00
N GLY A 189 19.83 9.26 -9.69
CA GLY A 189 20.75 8.13 -9.81
C GLY A 189 22.12 8.56 -10.34
N THR A 190 22.16 9.38 -11.40
CA THR A 190 23.41 9.93 -11.94
C THR A 190 24.17 10.74 -10.89
N LYS A 191 23.47 11.59 -10.11
CA LYS A 191 24.09 12.37 -9.04
C LYS A 191 24.67 11.49 -7.93
N SER A 192 23.94 10.45 -7.52
CA SER A 192 24.38 9.47 -6.53
C SER A 192 25.59 8.68 -7.03
N GLU A 193 25.54 8.21 -8.28
CA GLU A 193 26.61 7.46 -8.92
C GLU A 193 27.90 8.26 -9.03
N LEU A 194 27.80 9.52 -9.48
CA LEU A 194 28.95 10.41 -9.59
C LEU A 194 29.51 10.77 -8.22
N ALA A 195 28.67 10.91 -7.19
CA ALA A 195 29.12 11.11 -5.81
C ALA A 195 29.94 9.90 -5.32
N GLY A 196 29.42 8.68 -5.49
CA GLY A 196 30.14 7.46 -5.09
C GLY A 196 31.41 7.20 -5.90
N LYS A 197 31.40 7.44 -7.23
CA LYS A 197 32.61 7.44 -8.07
C LYS A 197 33.64 8.51 -7.66
N SER A 198 33.22 9.49 -6.86
CA SER A 198 34.07 10.52 -6.27
C SER A 198 34.53 10.22 -4.85
N GLY A 199 34.13 9.08 -4.28
CA GLY A 199 34.52 8.65 -2.95
C GLY A 199 33.59 9.13 -1.82
N ALA A 200 32.45 9.76 -2.16
CA ALA A 200 31.45 10.13 -1.17
C ALA A 200 30.90 8.86 -0.49
N ILE A 201 30.54 8.98 0.79
CA ILE A 201 29.94 7.88 1.58
C ILE A 201 28.42 7.99 1.68
N ALA A 202 27.87 9.16 1.39
CA ALA A 202 26.44 9.43 1.23
C ALA A 202 26.26 10.67 0.34
N ALA A 203 25.04 10.89 -0.15
CA ALA A 203 24.66 12.06 -0.93
C ALA A 203 23.36 12.68 -0.38
N VAL A 204 23.27 14.00 -0.44
CA VAL A 204 22.09 14.78 -0.07
C VAL A 204 21.75 15.67 -1.26
N VAL A 205 20.59 15.46 -1.86
CA VAL A 205 20.08 16.28 -2.95
C VAL A 205 19.12 17.31 -2.38
N TYR A 206 19.38 18.60 -2.58
CA TYR A 206 18.48 19.65 -2.14
C TYR A 206 17.65 20.22 -3.29
N ASN A 207 16.40 20.56 -3.01
CA ASN A 207 15.45 21.02 -4.01
C ASN A 207 15.86 22.38 -4.63
N ASN A 208 15.44 22.61 -5.87
CA ASN A 208 15.56 23.90 -6.57
C ASN A 208 14.23 24.66 -6.63
N GLU A 209 13.17 24.07 -6.05
CA GLU A 209 11.83 24.62 -5.89
C GLU A 209 11.45 24.60 -4.41
N LYS A 210 10.35 25.27 -4.06
CA LYS A 210 9.84 25.27 -2.68
C LYS A 210 9.37 23.88 -2.27
N GLY A 211 9.68 23.49 -1.04
CA GLY A 211 9.22 22.24 -0.44
C GLY A 211 10.21 21.08 -0.59
N SER A 212 9.85 19.94 0.01
CA SER A 212 10.67 18.74 0.03
C SER A 212 10.97 18.21 -1.37
N VAL A 213 12.06 17.44 -1.49
CA VAL A 213 12.36 16.63 -2.67
C VAL A 213 12.53 15.20 -2.20
N SER A 214 11.92 14.28 -2.91
CA SER A 214 12.27 12.85 -2.91
C SER A 214 12.66 12.48 -4.34
N GLY A 215 12.91 11.22 -4.64
CA GLY A 215 13.24 10.78 -5.99
C GLY A 215 13.55 9.29 -6.01
N THR A 216 13.54 8.67 -7.18
CA THR A 216 14.18 7.36 -7.35
C THR A 216 15.61 7.52 -7.86
N LEU A 217 16.48 6.61 -7.46
CA LEU A 217 17.79 6.47 -8.09
C LEU A 217 17.72 5.73 -9.44
N GLY A 218 16.57 5.18 -9.81
CA GLY A 218 16.37 4.44 -11.06
C GLY A 218 17.22 3.16 -11.08
N THR A 219 17.87 2.88 -12.21
CA THR A 219 18.66 1.65 -12.37
C THR A 219 19.80 1.58 -11.33
N PRO A 220 19.87 0.53 -10.50
CA PRO A 220 20.93 0.39 -9.50
C PRO A 220 22.32 0.38 -10.13
N SER A 221 23.24 1.12 -9.52
CA SER A 221 24.67 1.11 -9.87
C SER A 221 25.48 0.71 -8.64
N PRO A 222 26.58 -0.06 -8.80
CA PRO A 222 27.50 -0.37 -7.69
C PRO A 222 28.18 0.87 -7.09
N TYR A 223 28.05 2.03 -7.74
CA TYR A 223 28.57 3.31 -7.26
C TYR A 223 27.50 4.21 -6.67
N HIS A 224 26.23 3.80 -6.62
CA HIS A 224 25.23 4.53 -5.83
C HIS A 224 25.64 4.52 -4.35
N VAL A 225 25.34 5.62 -3.67
CA VAL A 225 25.54 5.79 -2.23
C VAL A 225 24.20 6.08 -1.56
N ALA A 226 24.11 5.90 -0.24
CA ALA A 226 22.92 6.28 0.50
C ALA A 226 22.54 7.73 0.18
N THR A 227 21.36 7.95 -0.40
CA THR A 227 20.96 9.24 -0.95
C THR A 227 19.68 9.74 -0.29
N PHE A 228 19.72 10.99 0.16
CA PHE A 228 18.62 11.70 0.79
C PHE A 228 18.18 12.87 -0.08
N GLY A 229 16.90 13.25 0.01
CA GLY A 229 16.37 14.50 -0.48
C GLY A 229 16.04 15.46 0.66
N ILE A 230 16.35 16.75 0.49
CA ILE A 230 15.93 17.82 1.42
C ILE A 230 15.38 19.02 0.66
N SER A 231 14.53 19.80 1.30
CA SER A 231 14.04 21.08 0.77
C SER A 231 15.17 22.10 0.59
N GLN A 232 14.94 23.10 -0.25
CA GLN A 232 15.88 24.21 -0.39
C GLN A 232 16.06 24.94 0.95
N GLU A 233 14.97 25.11 1.70
CA GLU A 233 14.95 25.82 2.97
C GLU A 233 15.83 25.17 4.03
N ASP A 234 15.84 23.84 4.11
CA ASP A 234 16.73 23.11 5.04
C ASP A 234 18.20 23.13 4.59
N ALA A 235 18.48 23.23 3.29
CA ALA A 235 19.83 23.21 2.76
C ALA A 235 20.55 24.57 2.88
N LEU A 236 19.81 25.67 2.78
CA LEU A 236 20.37 27.03 2.69
C LEU A 236 21.36 27.39 3.81
N PRO A 237 21.08 27.13 5.11
CA PRO A 237 22.01 27.48 6.19
C PRO A 237 23.38 26.80 6.02
N PHE A 238 23.38 25.50 5.69
CA PHE A 238 24.60 24.74 5.49
C PHE A 238 25.35 25.20 4.22
N ILE A 239 24.63 25.56 3.15
CA ILE A 239 25.24 26.12 1.94
C ILE A 239 25.95 27.44 2.25
N GLU A 240 25.35 28.31 3.07
CA GLU A 240 25.97 29.57 3.49
C GLU A 240 27.22 29.34 4.35
N GLU A 241 27.17 28.42 5.30
CA GLU A 241 28.33 28.02 6.12
C GLU A 241 29.48 27.49 5.26
N LEU A 242 29.19 26.56 4.34
CA LEU A 242 30.18 25.98 3.44
C LEU A 242 30.80 27.03 2.50
N LYS A 243 30.00 27.97 1.98
CA LYS A 243 30.49 29.08 1.14
C LYS A 243 31.37 30.07 1.92
N ASN A 244 31.11 30.25 3.21
CA ASN A 244 31.93 31.08 4.10
C ASN A 244 33.21 30.37 4.59
N GLY A 245 33.44 29.11 4.16
CA GLY A 245 34.61 28.32 4.55
C GLY A 245 34.48 27.63 5.90
N THR A 246 33.28 27.59 6.49
CA THR A 246 32.99 26.83 7.70
C THR A 246 32.80 25.35 7.35
N SER A 247 33.42 24.47 8.13
CA SER A 247 33.24 23.02 8.00
C SER A 247 31.92 22.58 8.62
N VAL A 248 31.17 21.71 7.93
CA VAL A 248 29.91 21.15 8.42
C VAL A 248 30.05 19.63 8.47
N ASP A 249 29.87 19.04 9.64
CA ASP A 249 29.85 17.57 9.80
C ASP A 249 28.49 17.00 9.40
N ALA A 250 28.45 15.72 9.02
CA ALA A 250 27.21 15.00 8.77
C ALA A 250 27.27 13.56 9.31
N ILE A 251 26.09 13.10 9.74
CA ILE A 251 25.82 11.70 10.04
C ILE A 251 24.70 11.25 9.10
N ALA A 252 24.97 10.21 8.32
CA ALA A 252 23.98 9.60 7.45
C ALA A 252 23.79 8.14 7.87
N TYR A 253 22.54 7.71 7.98
CA TYR A 253 22.16 6.33 8.25
C TYR A 253 21.05 5.91 7.29
N MET A 254 21.22 4.77 6.63
CA MET A 254 20.24 4.20 5.72
C MET A 254 20.26 2.68 5.85
N ASN A 255 19.16 2.12 6.35
CA ASN A 255 18.86 0.71 6.27
C ASN A 255 17.87 0.50 5.13
N ALA A 256 18.39 0.02 4.00
CA ALA A 256 17.62 -0.26 2.81
C ALA A 256 18.13 -1.53 2.14
N GLU A 257 17.28 -2.15 1.32
CA GLU A 257 17.61 -3.25 0.43
C GLU A 257 17.15 -2.92 -0.97
N VAL A 258 17.99 -3.23 -1.96
CA VAL A 258 17.66 -3.10 -3.37
C VAL A 258 17.93 -4.46 -4.00
N SER A 259 16.92 -5.03 -4.62
CA SER A 259 16.97 -6.37 -5.19
C SER A 259 16.46 -6.36 -6.63
N SER A 260 16.90 -7.33 -7.42
CA SER A 260 16.30 -7.59 -8.73
C SER A 260 15.43 -8.83 -8.63
N ILE A 261 14.19 -8.69 -9.03
CA ILE A 261 13.20 -9.76 -9.08
C ILE A 261 12.86 -10.06 -10.55
N SER A 262 12.32 -11.25 -10.81
CA SER A 262 11.67 -11.54 -12.08
C SER A 262 10.16 -11.39 -11.89
N THR A 263 9.51 -10.55 -12.69
CA THR A 263 8.05 -10.44 -12.73
C THR A 263 7.54 -10.73 -14.14
N THR A 264 6.23 -10.73 -14.35
CA THR A 264 5.62 -11.22 -15.60
C THR A 264 4.36 -10.44 -15.98
N ASN A 265 4.32 -9.98 -17.24
CA ASN A 265 3.08 -9.54 -17.87
C ASN A 265 2.31 -10.76 -18.39
N ILE A 266 0.98 -10.74 -18.29
CA ILE A 266 0.10 -11.73 -18.93
C ILE A 266 -0.53 -11.10 -20.17
N ILE A 267 -0.40 -11.75 -21.33
CA ILE A 267 -1.02 -11.29 -22.58
C ILE A 267 -1.93 -12.39 -23.13
N ALA A 268 -3.17 -12.05 -23.44
CA ALA A 268 -4.18 -12.94 -24.00
C ALA A 268 -4.77 -12.37 -25.29
N GLN A 269 -4.56 -13.04 -26.42
CA GLN A 269 -5.01 -12.61 -27.74
C GLN A 269 -6.00 -13.59 -28.35
N THR A 270 -7.10 -13.10 -28.93
CA THR A 270 -8.07 -13.96 -29.61
C THR A 270 -7.43 -14.75 -30.75
N THR A 271 -7.72 -16.05 -30.82
CA THR A 271 -7.26 -16.91 -31.92
C THR A 271 -8.00 -16.65 -33.24
N ALA A 272 -9.20 -16.07 -33.15
CA ALA A 272 -9.99 -15.60 -34.27
C ALA A 272 -9.80 -14.09 -34.52
N GLY A 273 -10.32 -13.62 -35.67
CA GLY A 273 -10.19 -12.25 -36.15
C GLY A 273 -8.90 -12.01 -36.94
N ASP A 274 -8.82 -10.85 -37.56
CA ASP A 274 -7.65 -10.37 -38.29
C ASP A 274 -6.49 -10.10 -37.33
N GLN A 275 -5.45 -10.91 -37.43
CA GLN A 275 -4.28 -10.84 -36.57
C GLN A 275 -3.33 -9.69 -36.94
N ASP A 276 -3.52 -9.07 -38.11
CA ASP A 276 -2.77 -7.89 -38.56
C ASP A 276 -3.44 -6.58 -38.10
N ASN A 277 -4.63 -6.67 -37.49
CA ASN A 277 -5.38 -5.53 -36.96
C ASN A 277 -5.93 -5.85 -35.56
N CYS A 278 -5.18 -5.47 -34.52
CA CYS A 278 -5.50 -5.79 -33.14
C CYS A 278 -6.03 -4.60 -32.34
N VAL A 279 -7.14 -4.83 -31.65
CA VAL A 279 -7.70 -3.99 -30.59
C VAL A 279 -7.06 -4.42 -29.29
N MET A 280 -6.16 -3.61 -28.73
CA MET A 280 -5.44 -3.95 -27.51
C MET A 280 -5.95 -3.13 -26.32
N LEU A 281 -5.99 -3.75 -25.15
CA LEU A 281 -6.34 -3.10 -23.90
C LEU A 281 -5.54 -3.66 -22.72
N GLY A 282 -5.31 -2.83 -21.71
CA GLY A 282 -4.48 -3.12 -20.55
C GLY A 282 -5.06 -2.60 -19.23
N ALA A 283 -4.56 -3.19 -18.15
CA ALA A 283 -4.73 -2.80 -16.75
C ALA A 283 -3.53 -3.37 -15.97
N HIS A 284 -3.14 -2.77 -14.86
CA HIS A 284 -2.00 -3.28 -14.10
C HIS A 284 -2.42 -4.29 -13.03
N SER A 285 -1.52 -5.23 -12.74
CA SER A 285 -1.79 -6.41 -11.90
C SER A 285 -1.26 -6.26 -10.47
N ASP A 286 -0.34 -5.32 -10.27
CA ASP A 286 0.25 -5.00 -8.98
C ASP A 286 -0.61 -4.02 -8.17
N SER A 287 -0.04 -3.54 -7.08
CA SER A 287 -0.53 -2.44 -6.25
C SER A 287 0.70 -1.83 -5.57
N VAL A 288 0.56 -0.66 -4.93
CA VAL A 288 1.60 -0.20 -4.01
C VAL A 288 1.80 -1.13 -2.80
N THR A 289 2.97 -0.99 -2.16
CA THR A 289 3.26 -1.67 -0.88
C THR A 289 2.23 -1.32 0.18
N ALA A 290 1.69 -0.10 0.24
CA ALA A 290 0.89 0.36 1.37
C ALA A 290 -0.50 -0.29 1.52
N GLY A 291 -1.03 -0.92 0.46
CA GLY A 291 -2.41 -1.37 0.47
C GLY A 291 -2.75 -2.47 -0.52
N PRO A 292 -3.99 -2.97 -0.45
CA PRO A 292 -4.43 -4.11 -1.24
C PRO A 292 -4.60 -3.76 -2.70
N GLY A 293 -4.97 -2.53 -3.04
CA GLY A 293 -5.13 -2.06 -4.42
C GLY A 293 -6.40 -2.56 -5.13
N ILE A 294 -7.56 -2.57 -4.47
CA ILE A 294 -8.77 -3.12 -5.12
C ILE A 294 -9.35 -2.19 -6.17
N ASN A 295 -9.38 -0.88 -5.92
CA ASN A 295 -9.69 0.08 -6.97
C ASN A 295 -8.47 0.27 -7.87
N ASP A 296 -7.27 0.39 -7.29
CA ASP A 296 -6.00 0.65 -7.99
C ASP A 296 -5.02 -0.55 -7.98
N ASP A 297 -4.91 -1.31 -9.07
CA ASP A 297 -5.82 -1.35 -10.21
C ASP A 297 -6.54 -2.70 -10.32
N GLY A 298 -6.99 -3.19 -9.16
CA GLY A 298 -7.85 -4.36 -9.12
C GLY A 298 -9.10 -4.17 -9.98
N SER A 299 -9.64 -2.96 -10.05
CA SER A 299 -10.89 -2.67 -10.74
C SER A 299 -10.75 -2.70 -12.27
N GLY A 300 -9.64 -2.20 -12.82
CA GLY A 300 -9.24 -2.38 -14.21
C GLY A 300 -8.96 -3.84 -14.53
N THR A 301 -8.06 -4.49 -13.77
CA THR A 301 -7.69 -5.91 -13.93
C THR A 301 -8.91 -6.82 -14.00
N ILE A 302 -9.87 -6.63 -13.10
CA ILE A 302 -11.11 -7.41 -13.03
C ILE A 302 -12.06 -7.06 -14.17
N SER A 303 -12.15 -5.80 -14.59
CA SER A 303 -12.96 -5.40 -15.75
C SER A 303 -12.47 -6.09 -17.03
N LEU A 304 -11.15 -6.15 -17.24
CA LEU A 304 -10.55 -6.88 -18.35
C LEU A 304 -10.86 -8.37 -18.28
N LEU A 305 -10.70 -9.01 -17.11
CA LEU A 305 -11.01 -10.43 -16.92
C LEU A 305 -12.48 -10.74 -17.22
N GLU A 306 -13.40 -9.87 -16.80
CA GLU A 306 -14.83 -10.06 -17.03
C GLU A 306 -15.16 -9.90 -18.52
N VAL A 307 -14.70 -8.83 -19.17
CA VAL A 307 -14.93 -8.63 -20.61
C VAL A 307 -14.29 -9.76 -21.44
N ALA A 308 -13.07 -10.18 -21.12
CA ALA A 308 -12.40 -11.30 -21.78
C ALA A 308 -13.20 -12.61 -21.61
N THR A 309 -13.73 -12.87 -20.42
CA THR A 309 -14.60 -14.03 -20.14
C THR A 309 -15.87 -14.00 -21.00
N ARG A 310 -16.54 -12.85 -21.06
CA ARG A 310 -17.82 -12.71 -21.78
C ARG A 310 -17.68 -12.70 -23.30
N LEU A 311 -16.57 -12.16 -23.81
CA LEU A 311 -16.27 -12.13 -25.23
C LEU A 311 -16.21 -13.53 -25.86
N THR A 312 -15.87 -14.56 -25.06
CA THR A 312 -15.82 -15.96 -25.52
C THR A 312 -17.16 -16.48 -26.08
N ASN A 313 -18.29 -15.84 -25.76
CA ASN A 313 -19.61 -16.19 -26.31
C ASN A 313 -19.79 -15.74 -27.77
N PHE A 314 -18.86 -14.95 -28.30
CA PHE A 314 -18.95 -14.30 -29.60
C PHE A 314 -17.73 -14.59 -30.48
N THR A 315 -17.85 -14.26 -31.76
CA THR A 315 -16.72 -14.16 -32.71
C THR A 315 -16.34 -12.71 -32.93
N VAL A 316 -15.13 -12.48 -33.43
CA VAL A 316 -14.57 -11.15 -33.71
C VAL A 316 -14.02 -11.11 -35.13
N ASN A 317 -14.04 -9.93 -35.77
CA ASN A 317 -13.46 -9.71 -37.10
C ASN A 317 -12.01 -9.22 -37.02
N ASN A 318 -11.67 -8.44 -35.99
CA ASN A 318 -10.31 -7.98 -35.69
C ASN A 318 -9.81 -8.70 -34.43
N CYS A 319 -8.50 -8.93 -34.30
CA CYS A 319 -8.02 -9.53 -33.06
C CYS A 319 -8.26 -8.62 -31.85
N VAL A 320 -8.53 -9.22 -30.70
CA VAL A 320 -8.61 -8.51 -29.42
C VAL A 320 -7.51 -9.06 -28.52
N ARG A 321 -6.71 -8.17 -27.93
CA ARG A 321 -5.58 -8.52 -27.07
C ARG A 321 -5.71 -7.83 -25.71
N PHE A 322 -5.95 -8.63 -24.67
CA PHE A 322 -5.93 -8.19 -23.29
C PHE A 322 -4.52 -8.34 -22.72
N ALA A 323 -4.07 -7.39 -21.92
CA ALA A 323 -2.80 -7.45 -21.21
C ALA A 323 -2.98 -7.05 -19.74
N TRP A 324 -2.24 -7.73 -18.87
CA TRP A 324 -2.10 -7.37 -17.47
C TRP A 324 -0.64 -7.06 -17.21
N TRP A 325 -0.37 -5.80 -16.86
CA TRP A 325 0.99 -5.26 -16.71
C TRP A 325 1.49 -5.46 -15.29
N ALA A 326 2.79 -5.72 -15.16
CA ALA A 326 3.45 -5.83 -13.87
C ALA A 326 4.39 -4.65 -13.65
N GLY A 327 4.41 -4.10 -12.43
CA GLY A 327 5.33 -3.03 -12.04
C GLY A 327 4.93 -1.68 -12.62
N GLU A 328 3.64 -1.42 -12.76
CA GLU A 328 3.13 -0.08 -13.10
C GLU A 328 3.55 0.90 -12.01
N GLU A 329 3.35 0.51 -10.76
CA GLU A 329 3.57 1.34 -9.56
C GLU A 329 5.04 1.68 -9.31
N GLU A 330 5.93 0.83 -9.84
CA GLU A 330 7.39 1.01 -9.83
C GLU A 330 7.89 1.78 -11.08
N GLY A 331 6.96 2.36 -11.84
CA GLY A 331 7.20 3.24 -12.97
C GLY A 331 7.05 2.56 -14.32
N LEU A 332 5.87 2.01 -14.58
CA LEU A 332 5.42 1.48 -15.88
C LEU A 332 6.28 0.34 -16.42
N LEU A 333 6.94 -0.43 -15.54
CA LEU A 333 8.01 -1.36 -15.93
C LEU A 333 7.53 -2.40 -16.94
N GLY A 334 6.32 -2.93 -16.78
CA GLY A 334 5.76 -3.98 -17.61
C GLY A 334 5.36 -3.52 -19.01
N SER A 335 4.59 -2.44 -19.10
CA SER A 335 4.17 -1.86 -20.38
C SER A 335 5.36 -1.28 -21.16
N ASP A 336 6.30 -0.61 -20.49
CA ASP A 336 7.55 -0.14 -21.11
C ASP A 336 8.39 -1.30 -21.63
N TYR A 337 8.54 -2.38 -20.84
CA TYR A 337 9.25 -3.57 -21.30
C TYR A 337 8.59 -4.13 -22.56
N TYR A 338 7.26 -4.30 -22.55
CA TYR A 338 6.51 -4.83 -23.67
C TYR A 338 6.77 -4.05 -24.96
N VAL A 339 6.64 -2.71 -24.92
CA VAL A 339 6.85 -1.86 -26.10
C VAL A 339 8.32 -1.83 -26.52
N SER A 340 9.26 -1.80 -25.58
CA SER A 340 10.70 -1.72 -25.87
C SER A 340 11.24 -2.92 -26.66
N VAL A 341 10.64 -4.11 -26.46
CA VAL A 341 11.04 -5.34 -27.15
C VAL A 341 10.11 -5.70 -28.31
N LEU A 342 9.08 -4.88 -28.59
CA LEU A 342 8.09 -5.15 -29.62
C LEU A 342 8.66 -4.93 -31.02
N PRO A 343 8.73 -5.96 -31.89
CA PRO A 343 9.21 -5.78 -33.25
C PRO A 343 8.34 -4.78 -34.02
N SER A 344 8.95 -3.95 -34.87
CA SER A 344 8.21 -2.93 -35.64
C SER A 344 7.03 -3.49 -36.46
N ALA A 345 7.17 -4.72 -36.98
CA ALA A 345 6.08 -5.40 -37.67
C ALA A 345 4.88 -5.72 -36.76
N GLU A 346 5.14 -6.18 -35.52
CA GLU A 346 4.09 -6.48 -34.53
C GLU A 346 3.50 -5.20 -33.93
N ASN A 347 4.33 -4.16 -33.73
CA ASN A 347 3.89 -2.85 -33.28
C ASN A 347 2.79 -2.28 -34.20
N LYS A 348 2.97 -2.35 -35.53
CA LYS A 348 1.98 -1.84 -36.51
C LYS A 348 0.64 -2.59 -36.47
N LYS A 349 0.63 -3.84 -36.02
CA LYS A 349 -0.61 -4.63 -35.92
C LYS A 349 -1.50 -4.14 -34.80
N ILE A 350 -0.95 -3.52 -33.76
CA ILE A 350 -1.74 -2.95 -32.67
C ILE A 350 -2.42 -1.67 -33.17
N ARG A 351 -3.71 -1.71 -33.47
CA ARG A 351 -4.41 -0.55 -34.01
C ARG A 351 -4.63 0.52 -32.97
N MET A 352 -4.74 0.14 -31.70
CA MET A 352 -4.96 1.02 -30.56
C MET A 352 -4.60 0.31 -29.26
N PHE A 353 -4.31 1.08 -28.21
CA PHE A 353 -4.18 0.61 -26.84
C PHE A 353 -5.15 1.37 -25.91
N MET A 354 -6.08 0.66 -25.30
CA MET A 354 -7.02 1.22 -24.33
C MET A 354 -6.57 0.88 -22.91
N ASP A 355 -6.30 1.90 -22.11
CA ASP A 355 -5.80 1.78 -20.75
C ASP A 355 -6.93 1.98 -19.74
N TYR A 356 -7.01 1.11 -18.74
CA TYR A 356 -8.11 1.09 -17.79
C TYR A 356 -7.59 0.94 -16.38
N ASP A 357 -7.47 2.08 -15.71
CA ASP A 357 -6.91 2.23 -14.37
C ASP A 357 -7.91 2.96 -13.46
N MET A 358 -8.28 2.33 -12.33
CA MET A 358 -9.29 2.81 -11.37
C MET A 358 -10.69 3.05 -11.97
N MET A 359 -11.45 1.97 -12.13
CA MET A 359 -12.81 1.96 -12.67
C MET A 359 -13.92 2.16 -11.63
N GLY A 360 -13.61 2.18 -10.33
CA GLY A 360 -14.60 2.05 -9.27
C GLY A 360 -14.52 3.05 -8.12
N SER A 361 -13.94 4.24 -8.26
CA SER A 361 -13.71 5.16 -7.13
C SER A 361 -14.97 5.52 -6.33
N PRO A 362 -14.89 5.61 -4.99
CA PRO A 362 -16.06 5.73 -4.12
C PRO A 362 -16.84 7.03 -4.38
N ASN A 363 -16.13 8.13 -4.64
CA ASN A 363 -16.68 9.45 -4.95
C ASN A 363 -16.48 9.80 -6.44
N TYR A 364 -16.58 8.81 -7.32
CA TYR A 364 -16.25 8.87 -8.76
C TYR A 364 -16.72 10.10 -9.55
N ALA A 365 -15.95 10.53 -10.53
CA ALA A 365 -16.46 11.21 -11.72
C ALA A 365 -16.19 10.32 -12.95
N TYR A 366 -17.09 10.30 -13.93
CA TYR A 366 -16.76 9.64 -15.20
C TYR A 366 -15.76 10.49 -15.96
N GLN A 367 -14.52 10.04 -16.03
CA GLN A 367 -13.39 10.79 -16.55
C GLN A 367 -12.84 10.12 -17.81
N ILE A 368 -12.59 10.92 -18.85
CA ILE A 368 -11.99 10.48 -20.11
C ILE A 368 -10.61 11.13 -20.23
N TYR A 369 -9.58 10.36 -20.58
CA TYR A 369 -8.29 10.94 -20.92
C TYR A 369 -8.42 11.90 -22.11
N ASN A 370 -7.95 13.14 -21.94
CA ASN A 370 -8.09 14.19 -22.96
C ASN A 370 -7.09 14.05 -24.11
N ALA A 371 -7.09 12.89 -24.77
CA ALA A 371 -6.21 12.60 -25.88
C ALA A 371 -6.70 13.29 -27.15
N THR A 372 -5.79 13.97 -27.85
CA THR A 372 -6.03 14.59 -29.17
C THR A 372 -5.01 14.11 -30.18
N ASN A 373 -5.37 14.05 -31.46
CA ASN A 373 -4.45 13.68 -32.53
C ASN A 373 -3.39 14.75 -32.81
N ALA A 374 -3.57 15.95 -32.28
CA ALA A 374 -2.57 17.02 -32.31
C ALA A 374 -1.43 16.78 -31.31
N ALA A 375 -1.74 16.22 -30.13
CA ALA A 375 -0.77 15.96 -29.07
C ALA A 375 -0.29 14.50 -29.02
N ASN A 376 -1.05 13.56 -29.59
CA ASN A 376 -0.85 12.12 -29.46
C ASN A 376 -0.92 11.43 -30.84
N PRO A 377 -0.46 10.17 -30.97
CA PRO A 377 -0.56 9.41 -32.19
C PRO A 377 -2.00 9.36 -32.73
N VAL A 378 -2.11 9.49 -34.06
CA VAL A 378 -3.39 9.53 -34.76
C VAL A 378 -4.20 8.26 -34.47
N GLY A 379 -5.44 8.43 -34.01
CA GLY A 379 -6.32 7.38 -33.47
C GLY A 379 -6.68 7.61 -32.00
N SER A 380 -5.86 8.36 -31.27
CA SER A 380 -6.12 8.69 -29.86
C SER A 380 -7.36 9.57 -29.68
N GLU A 381 -7.62 10.49 -30.60
CA GLU A 381 -8.81 11.34 -30.55
C GLU A 381 -10.08 10.53 -30.84
N GLU A 382 -10.02 9.62 -31.79
CA GLU A 382 -11.14 8.73 -32.15
C GLU A 382 -11.50 7.76 -31.01
N LEU A 383 -10.52 7.34 -30.19
CA LEU A 383 -10.79 6.62 -28.94
C LEU A 383 -11.53 7.50 -27.93
N ARG A 384 -11.04 8.72 -27.70
CA ARG A 384 -11.68 9.69 -26.79
C ARG A 384 -13.13 9.94 -27.22
N ASP A 385 -13.35 10.19 -28.50
CA ASP A 385 -14.66 10.52 -29.06
C ASP A 385 -15.64 9.34 -28.97
N LEU A 386 -15.15 8.08 -29.09
CA LEU A 386 -15.97 6.89 -28.82
C LEU A 386 -16.52 6.89 -27.38
N TYR A 387 -15.69 7.24 -26.39
CA TYR A 387 -16.13 7.29 -25.00
C TYR A 387 -17.15 8.41 -24.75
N ILE A 388 -16.94 9.58 -25.37
CA ILE A 388 -17.88 10.72 -25.34
C ILE A 388 -19.23 10.27 -25.89
N ASP A 389 -19.25 9.74 -27.11
CA ASP A 389 -20.46 9.32 -27.80
C ASP A 389 -21.26 8.31 -26.98
N TRP A 390 -20.57 7.37 -26.32
CA TRP A 390 -21.24 6.38 -25.48
C TRP A 390 -21.85 6.99 -24.22
N TYR A 391 -21.14 7.85 -23.49
CA TYR A 391 -21.71 8.52 -22.31
C TYR A 391 -22.91 9.39 -22.70
N GLU A 392 -22.82 10.13 -23.80
CA GLU A 392 -23.94 10.93 -24.32
C GLU A 392 -25.14 10.05 -24.73
N GLU A 393 -24.91 8.90 -25.39
CA GLU A 393 -25.97 7.93 -25.72
C GLU A 393 -26.65 7.37 -24.45
N GLN A 394 -25.88 7.14 -23.38
CA GLN A 394 -26.43 6.72 -22.08
C GLN A 394 -27.10 7.86 -21.30
N GLY A 395 -27.01 9.11 -21.77
CA GLY A 395 -27.48 10.29 -21.04
C GLY A 395 -26.69 10.56 -19.76
N LEU A 396 -25.42 10.16 -19.74
CA LEU A 396 -24.50 10.35 -18.62
C LEU A 396 -23.58 11.54 -18.88
N ASN A 397 -23.28 12.28 -17.81
CA ASN A 397 -22.24 13.31 -17.87
C ASN A 397 -20.86 12.64 -17.91
N TYR A 398 -19.85 13.41 -18.32
CA TYR A 398 -18.44 13.05 -18.23
C TYR A 398 -17.59 14.30 -18.05
N THR A 399 -16.33 14.10 -17.68
CA THR A 399 -15.29 15.13 -17.56
C THR A 399 -14.02 14.66 -18.25
N PHE A 400 -13.10 15.59 -18.50
CA PHE A 400 -11.78 15.27 -19.05
C PHE A 400 -10.72 15.31 -17.96
N ILE A 401 -9.78 14.37 -18.01
CA ILE A 401 -8.56 14.37 -17.22
C ILE A 401 -7.32 14.50 -18.11
N PRO A 402 -6.19 15.00 -17.57
CA PRO A 402 -4.94 15.05 -18.29
C PRO A 402 -4.53 13.68 -18.82
N PHE A 403 -3.91 13.67 -20.01
CA PHE A 403 -3.28 12.47 -20.58
C PHE A 403 -1.77 12.68 -20.51
N ASP A 404 -1.23 12.50 -19.30
CA ASP A 404 0.03 13.08 -18.83
C ASP A 404 1.10 12.05 -18.43
N GLY A 405 0.91 10.78 -18.81
CA GLY A 405 1.92 9.72 -18.78
C GLY A 405 1.94 8.88 -17.50
N ARG A 406 0.88 8.97 -16.68
CA ARG A 406 0.80 8.34 -15.35
C ARG A 406 0.28 6.91 -15.30
N SER A 407 0.09 6.25 -16.44
CA SER A 407 -0.32 4.85 -16.47
C SER A 407 0.20 4.19 -17.75
N ASP A 408 -0.13 2.92 -17.95
CA ASP A 408 0.53 2.02 -18.89
C ASP A 408 0.43 2.47 -20.36
N TYR A 409 -0.46 3.41 -20.71
CA TYR A 409 -0.54 3.96 -22.06
C TYR A 409 0.74 4.69 -22.50
N ASP A 410 1.55 5.25 -21.59
CA ASP A 410 2.68 6.11 -21.97
C ASP A 410 3.67 5.39 -22.90
N GLY A 411 4.05 4.15 -22.54
CA GLY A 411 4.95 3.33 -23.35
C GLY A 411 4.41 3.14 -24.76
N PHE A 412 3.08 2.95 -24.91
CA PHE A 412 2.42 2.78 -26.21
C PHE A 412 2.43 4.06 -27.04
N ILE A 413 2.14 5.20 -26.40
CA ILE A 413 2.20 6.52 -27.05
C ILE A 413 3.62 6.79 -27.59
N ARG A 414 4.66 6.55 -26.77
CA ARG A 414 6.07 6.67 -27.18
C ARG A 414 6.45 5.68 -28.28
N GLY A 415 5.81 4.50 -28.28
CA GLY A 415 5.90 3.50 -29.34
C GLY A 415 5.13 3.86 -30.63
N GLY A 416 4.48 5.03 -30.70
CA GLY A 416 3.69 5.49 -31.84
C GLY A 416 2.39 4.72 -32.04
N ILE A 417 1.88 4.06 -30.99
CA ILE A 417 0.58 3.37 -30.97
C ILE A 417 -0.43 4.37 -30.39
N PRO A 418 -1.57 4.63 -31.06
CA PRO A 418 -2.59 5.50 -30.50
C PRO A 418 -3.19 4.85 -29.25
N GLY A 419 -3.34 5.65 -28.20
CA GLY A 419 -3.89 5.21 -26.94
C GLY A 419 -4.86 6.20 -26.32
N GLY A 420 -5.59 5.72 -25.32
CA GLY A 420 -6.61 6.47 -24.59
C GLY A 420 -7.24 5.56 -23.53
N GLY A 421 -8.26 6.06 -22.86
CA GLY A 421 -8.88 5.34 -21.75
C GLY A 421 -9.82 6.21 -20.94
N ILE A 422 -10.34 5.63 -19.88
CA ILE A 422 -11.26 6.27 -18.94
C ILE A 422 -10.81 5.95 -17.52
N ALA A 423 -11.25 6.75 -16.56
CA ALA A 423 -11.03 6.53 -15.14
C ALA A 423 -12.26 6.98 -14.33
N THR A 424 -12.25 6.68 -13.04
CA THR A 424 -13.23 7.22 -12.07
C THR A 424 -12.67 8.26 -11.11
N GLY A 425 -11.39 8.59 -11.27
CA GLY A 425 -10.66 9.57 -10.46
C GLY A 425 -9.89 8.91 -9.32
N ALA A 426 -8.64 9.31 -9.16
CA ALA A 426 -7.73 8.80 -8.14
C ALA A 426 -7.61 9.86 -7.03
N GLU A 427 -6.46 10.52 -6.97
CA GLU A 427 -6.31 11.81 -6.29
C GLU A 427 -7.11 12.92 -6.99
N GLY A 428 -7.36 14.01 -6.26
CA GLY A 428 -8.09 15.18 -6.76
C GLY A 428 -9.45 15.35 -6.08
N ILE A 429 -9.81 16.61 -5.81
CA ILE A 429 -11.06 16.92 -5.13
C ILE A 429 -12.21 16.99 -6.12
N LYS A 430 -13.24 16.20 -5.85
CA LYS A 430 -14.51 16.33 -6.55
C LYS A 430 -15.13 17.70 -6.34
N THR A 431 -15.42 18.36 -7.46
CA THR A 431 -16.27 19.49 -7.82
C THR A 431 -17.50 19.77 -6.95
N LYS A 432 -18.03 21.01 -6.90
CA LYS A 432 -19.47 21.20 -6.62
C LYS A 432 -20.27 20.93 -7.89
N ASP A 433 -19.73 21.34 -9.03
CA ASP A 433 -20.32 21.09 -10.35
C ASP A 433 -20.33 19.58 -10.65
N GLU A 434 -19.25 18.88 -10.32
CA GLU A 434 -19.19 17.42 -10.48
C GLU A 434 -20.14 16.68 -9.53
N VAL A 435 -20.43 17.22 -8.33
CA VAL A 435 -21.49 16.65 -7.48
C VAL A 435 -22.86 16.83 -8.13
N ALA A 436 -23.11 17.95 -8.82
CA ALA A 436 -24.34 18.12 -9.59
C ALA A 436 -24.41 17.14 -10.79
N MET A 437 -23.27 16.74 -11.35
CA MET A 437 -23.19 15.79 -12.47
C MET A 437 -23.26 14.31 -12.06
N PHE A 438 -22.59 13.94 -10.96
CA PHE A 438 -22.29 12.54 -10.59
C PHE A 438 -22.76 12.17 -9.17
N GLY A 439 -23.26 13.12 -8.38
CA GLY A 439 -23.52 12.94 -6.96
C GLY A 439 -22.23 12.86 -6.12
N GLY A 440 -22.32 12.28 -4.93
CA GLY A 440 -21.18 12.18 -4.00
C GLY A 440 -20.97 13.44 -3.15
N GLN A 441 -19.73 13.66 -2.70
CA GLN A 441 -19.40 14.69 -1.71
C GLN A 441 -18.38 15.70 -2.27
N ALA A 442 -18.79 16.95 -2.28
CA ALA A 442 -17.96 18.07 -2.68
C ALA A 442 -16.88 18.31 -1.62
N GLY A 443 -15.62 18.39 -2.02
CA GLY A 443 -14.51 18.65 -1.08
C GLY A 443 -13.79 17.39 -0.65
N HIS A 444 -14.36 16.22 -0.92
CA HIS A 444 -13.71 14.93 -0.73
C HIS A 444 -12.98 14.52 -2.01
N TRP A 445 -11.98 13.64 -1.89
CA TRP A 445 -11.30 13.14 -3.08
C TRP A 445 -12.21 12.23 -3.88
N TYR A 446 -11.84 11.92 -5.13
CA TYR A 446 -12.50 10.87 -5.88
C TYR A 446 -12.30 9.51 -5.19
N ASP A 447 -11.09 9.23 -4.71
CA ASP A 447 -10.74 8.08 -3.87
C ASP A 447 -9.86 8.49 -2.68
N ASP A 448 -10.43 8.56 -1.48
CA ASP A 448 -9.71 8.90 -0.24
C ASP A 448 -8.76 7.74 0.22
N CYS A 449 -8.90 6.55 -0.36
CA CYS A 449 -8.12 5.36 -0.05
C CYS A 449 -7.06 5.03 -1.11
N TYR A 450 -6.92 5.86 -2.15
CA TYR A 450 -5.88 5.75 -3.16
C TYR A 450 -4.49 5.60 -2.53
N HIS A 451 -3.77 4.54 -2.88
CA HIS A 451 -2.47 4.16 -2.31
C HIS A 451 -2.48 3.95 -0.78
N GLN A 452 -3.62 3.59 -0.19
CA GLN A 452 -3.78 3.33 1.24
C GLN A 452 -4.24 1.90 1.51
N LEU A 453 -4.06 1.46 2.76
CA LEU A 453 -4.53 0.17 3.24
C LEU A 453 -6.06 -0.01 3.11
N CYS A 454 -6.82 1.09 3.11
CA CYS A 454 -8.27 1.05 2.97
C CYS A 454 -8.76 0.89 1.52
N ASP A 455 -7.88 0.78 0.53
CA ASP A 455 -8.28 0.39 -0.84
C ASP A 455 -8.60 -1.11 -0.92
N ASP A 456 -9.67 -1.48 -0.22
CA ASP A 456 -10.22 -2.82 -0.10
C ASP A 456 -11.55 -2.97 -0.87
N VAL A 457 -12.23 -4.10 -0.74
CA VAL A 457 -13.49 -4.39 -1.44
C VAL A 457 -14.61 -3.41 -1.07
N GLY A 458 -14.52 -2.74 0.08
CA GLY A 458 -15.44 -1.69 0.51
C GLY A 458 -15.18 -0.32 -0.12
N ASN A 459 -14.03 -0.14 -0.77
CA ASN A 459 -13.62 1.13 -1.37
C ASN A 459 -14.20 1.39 -2.78
N VAL A 460 -14.98 0.47 -3.34
CA VAL A 460 -15.46 0.58 -4.72
C VAL A 460 -16.93 0.96 -4.84
N ASN A 461 -17.23 1.97 -5.66
CA ASN A 461 -18.57 2.31 -6.12
C ASN A 461 -19.02 1.37 -7.26
N MET A 462 -19.81 0.36 -6.91
CA MET A 462 -20.30 -0.63 -7.87
C MET A 462 -21.13 -0.04 -9.02
N THR A 463 -21.76 1.12 -8.84
CA THR A 463 -22.53 1.75 -9.94
C THR A 463 -21.59 2.30 -10.99
N ALA A 464 -20.57 3.04 -10.57
CA ALA A 464 -19.54 3.58 -11.47
C ALA A 464 -18.80 2.45 -12.17
N TRP A 465 -18.39 1.44 -11.40
CA TRP A 465 -17.64 0.31 -11.91
C TRP A 465 -18.38 -0.46 -13.00
N VAL A 466 -19.65 -0.83 -12.77
CA VAL A 466 -20.46 -1.54 -13.79
C VAL A 466 -20.65 -0.69 -15.05
N VAL A 467 -20.87 0.63 -14.91
CA VAL A 467 -21.01 1.54 -16.05
C VAL A 467 -19.74 1.57 -16.88
N ASN A 468 -18.58 1.75 -16.25
CA ASN A 468 -17.31 1.79 -16.96
C ASN A 468 -16.93 0.42 -17.55
N THR A 469 -17.17 -0.70 -16.86
CA THR A 469 -16.96 -2.03 -17.46
C THR A 469 -17.86 -2.26 -18.69
N LYS A 470 -19.08 -1.71 -18.71
CA LYS A 470 -19.93 -1.72 -19.92
C LYS A 470 -19.36 -0.85 -21.03
N LEU A 471 -18.77 0.30 -20.71
CA LEU A 471 -18.07 1.11 -21.72
C LEU A 471 -16.83 0.40 -22.28
N ILE A 472 -16.08 -0.34 -21.44
CA ILE A 472 -14.99 -1.21 -21.91
C ILE A 472 -15.54 -2.27 -22.88
N ALA A 473 -16.62 -2.95 -22.49
CA ALA A 473 -17.29 -3.92 -23.36
C ALA A 473 -17.78 -3.31 -24.68
N HIS A 474 -18.35 -2.11 -24.64
CA HIS A 474 -18.76 -1.36 -25.84
C HIS A 474 -17.57 -1.13 -26.77
N SER A 475 -16.47 -0.63 -26.23
CA SER A 475 -15.28 -0.27 -26.99
C SER A 475 -14.60 -1.47 -27.63
N VAL A 476 -14.48 -2.56 -26.88
CA VAL A 476 -14.02 -3.86 -27.41
C VAL A 476 -14.93 -4.33 -28.53
N ALA A 477 -16.25 -4.37 -28.33
CA ALA A 477 -17.18 -4.87 -29.34
C ALA A 477 -17.16 -4.02 -30.63
N THR A 478 -17.14 -2.70 -30.50
CA THR A 478 -17.11 -1.76 -31.63
C THR A 478 -15.93 -2.04 -32.54
N TYR A 479 -14.71 -2.04 -31.99
CA TYR A 479 -13.50 -2.21 -32.81
C TYR A 479 -13.18 -3.67 -33.13
N ALA A 480 -13.63 -4.64 -32.33
CA ALA A 480 -13.55 -6.05 -32.68
C ALA A 480 -14.40 -6.40 -33.91
N VAL A 481 -15.46 -5.64 -34.18
CA VAL A 481 -16.32 -5.80 -35.37
C VAL A 481 -15.77 -5.04 -36.57
N SER A 482 -15.39 -3.77 -36.38
CA SER A 482 -14.99 -2.90 -37.49
C SER A 482 -14.03 -1.80 -37.04
N LEU A 483 -13.00 -1.55 -37.85
CA LEU A 483 -12.12 -0.39 -37.72
C LEU A 483 -12.48 0.71 -38.72
N GLN A 484 -13.67 0.65 -39.32
CA GLN A 484 -14.14 1.69 -40.22
C GLN A 484 -14.26 3.01 -39.47
N GLY A 485 -13.63 4.06 -40.00
CA GLY A 485 -13.55 5.36 -39.34
C GLY A 485 -12.37 5.49 -38.37
N PHE A 486 -11.70 4.38 -38.01
CA PHE A 486 -10.48 4.42 -37.21
C PHE A 486 -9.23 4.48 -38.12
N PRO A 487 -8.29 5.41 -37.87
CA PRO A 487 -7.10 5.57 -38.71
C PRO A 487 -6.24 4.30 -38.85
N GLU A 488 -5.68 4.07 -40.05
CA GLU A 488 -4.69 3.01 -40.26
C GLU A 488 -3.33 3.38 -39.67
N ARG A 489 -2.60 2.37 -39.17
CA ARG A 489 -1.22 2.57 -38.69
C ARG A 489 -0.28 2.72 -39.91
N GLY A 490 0.31 3.90 -40.07
CA GLY A 490 1.32 4.15 -41.11
C GLY A 490 2.67 3.46 -40.83
N ASP A 491 3.63 3.60 -41.76
CA ASP A 491 5.01 3.25 -41.47
C ASP A 491 5.50 4.07 -40.27
N VAL A 492 6.00 3.36 -39.24
CA VAL A 492 6.66 3.97 -38.07
C VAL A 492 7.93 4.65 -38.54
N LYS A 493 7.80 5.83 -39.14
CA LYS A 493 8.85 6.83 -39.05
C LYS A 493 8.93 7.13 -37.56
N LYS A 494 10.09 6.94 -36.92
CA LYS A 494 10.43 7.68 -35.69
C LYS A 494 9.84 9.07 -35.88
N ALA A 495 8.85 9.42 -35.05
CA ALA A 495 7.89 10.50 -35.27
C ALA A 495 8.33 11.50 -36.35
N SER A 496 7.74 11.44 -37.55
CA SER A 496 8.08 12.42 -38.58
C SER A 496 7.38 13.75 -38.28
N ALA A 497 8.12 14.65 -37.64
CA ALA A 497 8.16 16.09 -37.92
C ALA A 497 6.82 16.88 -37.87
N SER A 498 5.85 16.44 -37.06
CA SER A 498 4.78 17.33 -36.57
C SER A 498 4.52 17.19 -35.06
N SER A 499 4.89 16.05 -34.47
CA SER A 499 5.21 15.91 -33.05
C SER A 499 6.69 15.57 -32.93
N ASP A 500 7.48 16.56 -32.55
CA ASP A 500 8.87 16.32 -32.12
C ASP A 500 8.79 15.34 -30.93
N PRO A 501 9.53 14.21 -30.87
CA PRO A 501 9.63 13.41 -29.65
C PRO A 501 10.00 14.27 -28.44
N ALA A 502 10.80 15.33 -28.67
CA ALA A 502 11.11 16.34 -27.67
C ALA A 502 9.89 17.20 -27.26
N SER A 503 8.86 17.32 -28.10
CA SER A 503 7.62 18.03 -27.76
C SER A 503 6.72 17.23 -26.82
N TYR A 504 6.47 15.94 -27.09
CA TYR A 504 5.74 15.06 -26.15
C TYR A 504 6.50 14.93 -24.83
N GLU A 505 7.80 14.63 -24.86
CA GLU A 505 8.66 14.60 -23.66
C GLU A 505 8.70 15.94 -22.90
N SER A 506 8.52 17.10 -23.58
CA SER A 506 8.49 18.42 -22.93
C SER A 506 7.12 18.84 -22.37
N THR A 507 6.03 18.17 -22.77
CA THR A 507 4.65 18.55 -22.38
C THR A 507 4.00 17.57 -21.41
N VAL A 508 4.53 16.36 -21.29
CA VAL A 508 4.02 15.28 -20.43
C VAL A 508 4.71 15.37 -19.07
N LYS A 509 3.92 15.49 -18.01
CA LYS A 509 4.41 15.88 -16.68
C LYS A 509 5.06 14.71 -15.92
N TYR A 510 4.70 13.46 -16.24
CA TYR A 510 5.18 12.27 -15.55
C TYR A 510 5.66 11.26 -16.60
N HIS A 511 6.97 11.03 -16.71
CA HIS A 511 7.54 10.17 -17.73
C HIS A 511 8.78 9.39 -17.23
N GLY A 512 8.95 8.15 -17.67
CA GLY A 512 10.09 7.29 -17.30
C GLY A 512 10.17 6.99 -15.79
N GLY A 513 11.37 6.73 -15.26
CA GLY A 513 11.58 6.47 -13.81
C GLY A 513 11.09 7.59 -12.87
N TYR A 514 10.50 8.68 -13.37
CA TYR A 514 9.80 9.69 -12.61
C TYR A 514 8.33 9.34 -12.28
N ALA A 515 7.76 8.25 -12.82
CA ALA A 515 6.38 7.83 -12.52
C ALA A 515 6.17 7.42 -11.04
N VAL A 516 7.17 6.77 -10.43
CA VAL A 516 7.24 6.47 -8.98
C VAL A 516 7.10 7.73 -8.11
N PHE A 517 7.29 8.91 -8.71
CA PHE A 517 7.56 10.14 -7.99
C PHE A 517 6.34 10.99 -7.64
N CYS A 518 5.21 10.82 -8.33
CA CYS A 518 4.07 11.72 -8.16
C CYS A 518 2.85 11.11 -7.49
N LEU A 519 2.75 9.78 -7.52
CA LEU A 519 1.69 9.02 -6.86
C LEU A 519 1.70 9.26 -5.33
N ALA A 520 2.87 9.51 -4.72
CA ALA A 520 3.00 9.81 -3.29
C ALA A 520 2.87 11.31 -2.91
N LEU A 521 2.96 12.25 -3.86
CA LEU A 521 3.11 13.68 -3.56
C LEU A 521 1.90 14.53 -3.95
N GLU A 522 1.10 14.14 -4.94
CA GLU A 522 0.05 15.01 -5.50
C GLU A 522 -1.34 14.82 -4.93
N CYS A 523 -1.56 13.71 -4.24
CA CYS A 523 -2.54 13.55 -3.17
C CYS A 523 -2.74 14.82 -2.33
N PHE A 524 -1.68 15.60 -2.07
CA PHE A 524 -1.80 16.79 -1.23
C PHE A 524 -1.91 18.14 -1.94
N SER A 525 -1.80 18.23 -3.28
CA SER A 525 -1.62 19.53 -3.96
C SER A 525 -2.90 20.16 -4.53
N GLU A 526 -3.97 19.39 -4.71
CA GLU A 526 -5.22 19.90 -5.32
C GLU A 526 -6.36 20.17 -4.31
N TYR A 527 -6.09 20.08 -2.99
CA TYR A 527 -7.09 20.39 -1.97
C TYR A 527 -7.48 21.89 -1.92
N ASP A 528 -6.73 22.76 -2.60
CA ASP A 528 -6.66 24.21 -2.31
C ASP A 528 -7.42 25.11 -3.30
N LYS A 529 -8.49 24.60 -3.96
CA LYS A 529 -9.33 25.41 -4.88
C LYS A 529 -10.81 25.46 -4.57
N LYS A 530 -11.29 24.93 -3.44
CA LYS A 530 -12.72 25.00 -3.11
C LYS A 530 -13.12 26.18 -2.25
N ASP A 531 -13.87 27.05 -2.92
CA ASP A 531 -14.91 27.93 -2.39
C ASP A 531 -14.45 29.21 -1.69
N GLY A 532 -14.61 30.32 -2.43
CA GLY A 532 -14.68 31.68 -1.91
C GLY A 532 -15.90 31.95 -1.00
N THR A 533 -16.12 31.10 0.00
CA THR A 533 -16.99 31.38 1.15
C THR A 533 -16.26 31.04 2.43
N THR A 534 -15.75 32.08 3.08
CA THR A 534 -15.19 32.15 4.42
C THR A 534 -16.10 31.48 5.45
N ALA A 535 -15.71 30.32 5.97
CA ALA A 535 -16.16 29.86 7.28
C ALA A 535 -15.12 30.33 8.31
N ASP A 536 -15.42 31.47 8.96
CA ASP A 536 -14.65 32.00 10.08
C ASP A 536 -14.71 31.02 11.27
N TYR A 537 -13.60 30.33 11.57
CA TYR A 537 -13.36 29.79 12.91
C TYR A 537 -12.39 30.72 13.63
N VAL A 538 -12.94 31.50 14.56
CA VAL A 538 -12.18 32.31 15.51
C VAL A 538 -11.76 31.41 16.67
N LEU A 539 -10.46 31.10 16.76
CA LEU A 539 -9.85 30.62 18.00
C LEU A 539 -9.75 31.81 18.96
N ASP A 540 -10.64 31.85 19.94
CA ASP A 540 -10.66 32.90 20.96
C ASP A 540 -9.60 32.60 22.04
N VAL A 541 -8.37 33.02 21.79
CA VAL A 541 -7.31 33.11 22.79
C VAL A 541 -7.07 34.60 23.09
N PRO A 542 -7.20 35.05 24.35
CA PRO A 542 -7.07 36.46 24.68
C PRO A 542 -5.68 37.02 24.31
N GLY A 543 -5.63 37.83 23.25
CA GLY A 543 -4.43 38.61 22.88
C GLY A 543 -3.78 38.24 21.54
N LEU A 544 -4.22 37.21 20.82
CA LEU A 544 -3.65 36.87 19.51
C LEU A 544 -4.74 36.67 18.46
N LYS A 545 -5.04 37.72 17.68
CA LYS A 545 -5.85 37.60 16.46
C LYS A 545 -4.93 37.32 15.28
N ALA A 546 -4.79 36.05 14.90
CA ALA A 546 -4.09 35.67 13.67
C ALA A 546 -5.02 34.79 12.81
N HIS A 547 -5.20 35.19 11.55
CA HIS A 547 -5.91 34.39 10.53
C HIS A 547 -5.01 33.23 10.10
N VAL A 548 -5.55 32.01 10.11
CA VAL A 548 -4.82 30.79 9.76
C VAL A 548 -5.36 30.23 8.44
N THR A 549 -4.49 30.04 7.44
CA THR A 549 -4.82 29.57 6.05
C THR A 549 -4.44 28.11 5.83
N HIS A 550 -5.04 27.43 4.84
CA HIS A 550 -4.97 25.98 4.59
C HIS A 550 -3.57 25.35 4.42
N ILE A 551 -2.56 26.14 4.00
CA ILE A 551 -1.14 25.74 4.07
C ILE A 551 -0.74 25.34 5.49
N GLN A 552 -1.29 26.03 6.50
CA GLN A 552 -0.99 25.74 7.89
C GLN A 552 -1.57 24.41 8.35
N SER A 553 -2.59 23.76 7.78
CA SER A 553 -3.08 22.48 8.35
C SER A 553 -2.17 21.29 8.04
N LYS A 554 -1.64 21.19 6.81
CA LYS A 554 -0.60 20.20 6.44
C LYS A 554 0.75 20.56 7.05
N TYR A 555 1.08 21.85 7.09
CA TYR A 555 2.27 22.35 7.79
C TYR A 555 2.15 22.13 9.31
N ILE A 556 0.96 22.23 9.90
CA ILE A 556 0.68 21.96 11.31
C ILE A 556 0.71 20.46 11.57
N ALA A 557 0.16 19.58 10.74
CA ALA A 557 0.28 18.14 10.93
C ALA A 557 1.74 17.68 10.84
N ASP A 558 2.46 18.02 9.77
CA ASP A 558 3.88 17.69 9.59
C ASP A 558 4.79 18.39 10.62
N HIS A 559 4.44 19.60 11.08
CA HIS A 559 5.19 20.25 12.17
C HIS A 559 4.80 19.70 13.54
N ILE A 560 3.54 19.33 13.79
CA ILE A 560 3.12 18.67 15.03
C ILE A 560 3.86 17.35 15.14
N PHE A 561 3.94 16.54 14.08
CA PHE A 561 4.74 15.31 14.09
C PHE A 561 6.24 15.57 14.34
N ARG A 562 6.81 16.67 13.82
CA ARG A 562 8.19 17.10 14.15
C ARG A 562 8.36 17.66 15.57
N TYR A 563 7.28 18.08 16.22
CA TYR A 563 7.29 18.58 17.59
C TYR A 563 6.98 17.49 18.61
N LEU A 564 6.31 16.40 18.20
CA LEU A 564 6.00 15.23 19.04
C LEU A 564 7.24 14.57 19.66
N ASP A 565 8.38 14.60 18.96
CA ASP A 565 9.67 14.11 19.45
C ASP A 565 10.51 15.20 20.16
N ASN A 566 10.03 16.44 20.22
CA ASN A 566 10.76 17.60 20.74
C ASN A 566 10.23 18.07 22.10
N GLN A 567 10.93 17.70 23.17
CA GLN A 567 10.64 18.11 24.56
C GLN A 567 10.60 19.63 24.82
N LYS A 568 10.91 20.49 23.84
CA LYS A 568 10.85 21.95 23.99
C LYS A 568 9.46 22.55 23.78
N LEU A 569 8.54 21.86 23.10
CA LEU A 569 7.18 22.35 22.81
C LEU A 569 6.08 21.54 23.49
N THR A 570 6.45 20.67 24.41
CA THR A 570 5.52 19.92 25.26
C THR A 570 4.83 20.91 26.20
N ASP A 571 3.50 20.88 26.20
CA ASP A 571 2.64 21.76 26.98
C ASP A 571 1.86 21.00 28.05
N LEU A 572 2.22 19.73 28.26
CA LEU A 572 1.69 18.85 29.28
C LEU A 572 2.80 17.98 29.86
N THR A 573 2.91 17.97 31.19
CA THR A 573 3.72 16.96 31.89
C THR A 573 2.79 15.88 32.41
N VAL A 574 3.03 14.64 32.01
CA VAL A 574 2.40 13.46 32.59
C VAL A 574 3.41 12.82 33.55
N ILE A 575 3.04 12.66 34.82
CA ILE A 575 3.89 12.04 35.82
C ILE A 575 3.40 10.62 36.06
N TYR A 576 4.20 9.64 35.66
CA TYR A 576 3.98 8.24 35.98
C TYR A 576 5.30 7.55 36.30
N ASN A 577 5.29 6.46 37.07
CA ASN A 577 6.49 5.78 37.54
C ASN A 577 7.51 6.69 38.29
N GLY A 578 7.02 7.77 38.92
CA GLY A 578 7.88 8.78 39.57
C GLY A 578 8.75 9.60 38.61
N GLN A 579 8.56 9.43 37.30
CA GLN A 579 9.24 10.15 36.25
C GLN A 579 8.30 11.16 35.61
N LYS A 580 8.90 12.22 35.06
CA LYS A 580 8.17 13.24 34.29
C LYS A 580 8.30 12.89 32.81
N HIS A 581 7.16 12.73 32.17
CA HIS A 581 7.06 12.48 30.73
C HIS A 581 6.40 13.69 30.09
N GLU A 582 7.05 14.27 29.11
CA GLU A 582 6.61 15.51 28.50
C GLU A 582 5.84 15.18 27.20
N HIS A 583 4.63 15.71 27.08
CA HIS A 583 3.68 15.41 26.01
C HIS A 583 3.01 16.66 25.45
N HIS A 584 2.25 16.49 24.36
CA HIS A 584 1.47 17.56 23.75
C HIS A 584 -0.02 17.37 24.02
N LYS A 585 -0.67 18.37 24.62
CA LYS A 585 -2.12 18.37 24.88
C LYS A 585 -2.92 18.09 23.63
N ILE A 586 -2.55 18.70 22.50
CA ILE A 586 -3.28 18.56 21.23
C ILE A 586 -3.28 17.11 20.71
N VAL A 587 -2.22 16.35 20.98
CA VAL A 587 -2.10 14.95 20.54
C VAL A 587 -2.86 14.03 21.46
N LEU A 588 -2.71 14.20 22.78
CA LEU A 588 -3.43 13.37 23.73
C LEU A 588 -4.94 13.66 23.69
N CYS A 589 -5.37 14.93 23.71
CA CYS A 589 -6.80 15.29 23.73
C CYS A 589 -7.55 14.98 22.42
N SER A 590 -6.87 14.87 21.27
CA SER A 590 -7.53 14.52 20.00
C SER A 590 -7.84 13.04 19.88
N GLN A 591 -7.09 12.19 20.60
CA GLN A 591 -7.16 10.74 20.50
C GLN A 591 -7.65 10.05 21.79
N SER A 592 -7.67 10.78 22.91
CA SER A 592 -8.12 10.30 24.21
C SER A 592 -9.22 11.20 24.78
N GLY A 593 -10.41 10.63 24.94
CA GLY A 593 -11.52 11.30 25.60
C GLY A 593 -11.27 11.58 27.09
N PHE A 594 -10.38 10.82 27.74
CA PHE A 594 -9.91 11.09 29.10
C PHE A 594 -9.10 12.39 29.18
N PHE A 595 -8.03 12.51 28.38
CA PHE A 595 -7.18 13.71 28.39
C PHE A 595 -7.96 14.95 27.94
N ALA A 596 -8.87 14.81 26.98
CA ALA A 596 -9.77 15.89 26.56
C ALA A 596 -10.65 16.42 27.70
N LYS A 597 -11.10 15.56 28.62
CA LYS A 597 -11.91 15.95 29.78
C LYS A 597 -11.06 16.49 30.92
N ALA A 598 -9.98 15.79 31.27
CA ALA A 598 -9.05 16.15 32.34
C ALA A 598 -8.45 17.55 32.12
N LEU A 599 -8.13 17.90 30.87
CA LEU A 599 -7.47 19.16 30.53
C LEU A 599 -8.42 20.29 30.15
N ASN A 600 -9.73 20.12 30.39
CA ASN A 600 -10.73 21.16 30.12
C ASN A 600 -11.21 21.87 31.41
N ASN A 601 -11.72 21.13 32.39
CA ASN A 601 -12.45 21.71 33.54
C ASN A 601 -11.89 21.32 34.93
N PHE A 602 -10.76 20.62 35.01
CA PHE A 602 -10.19 20.13 36.27
C PHE A 602 -8.89 20.85 36.65
N LYS A 603 -8.31 20.49 37.81
CA LYS A 603 -7.08 21.11 38.33
C LYS A 603 -5.92 20.96 37.33
N GLU A 604 -5.89 19.84 36.62
CA GLU A 604 -4.94 19.45 35.59
C GLU A 604 -4.94 20.44 34.41
N ALA A 605 -6.10 21.04 34.10
CA ALA A 605 -6.23 22.09 33.10
C ALA A 605 -5.48 23.37 33.49
N ALA A 606 -5.36 23.65 34.79
CA ALA A 606 -4.65 24.82 35.31
C ALA A 606 -3.17 24.54 35.58
N THR A 607 -2.81 23.33 36.00
CA THR A 607 -1.42 22.96 36.32
C THR A 607 -0.64 22.46 35.12
N ASN A 608 -1.30 21.99 34.06
CA ASN A 608 -0.70 21.24 32.95
C ASN A 608 0.11 20.02 33.41
N ILE A 609 -0.24 19.49 34.58
CA ILE A 609 0.38 18.30 35.17
C ILE A 609 -0.74 17.30 35.39
N VAL A 610 -0.66 16.16 34.72
CA VAL A 610 -1.53 15.00 34.95
C VAL A 610 -0.68 13.95 35.65
N GLU A 611 -1.06 13.56 36.86
CA GLU A 611 -0.33 12.55 37.62
C GLU A 611 -1.07 11.22 37.56
N LEU A 612 -0.45 10.21 36.94
CA LEU A 612 -0.96 8.86 36.77
C LEU A 612 -0.20 7.94 37.74
N HIS A 613 -0.65 7.92 38.99
CA HIS A 613 0.03 7.21 40.09
C HIS A 613 -0.35 5.73 40.23
N HIS A 614 -1.37 5.29 39.49
CA HIS A 614 -2.04 4.01 39.75
C HIS A 614 -2.02 3.04 38.57
N ASP A 615 -1.52 3.47 37.40
CA ASP A 615 -1.50 2.65 36.19
C ASP A 615 -0.13 2.02 35.94
N ASN A 616 -0.12 0.85 35.30
CA ASN A 616 1.11 0.12 34.98
C ASN A 616 1.99 0.96 34.03
N PRO A 617 3.24 1.32 34.40
CA PRO A 617 4.14 2.10 33.57
C PRO A 617 4.38 1.52 32.17
N GLU A 618 4.40 0.19 32.03
CA GLU A 618 4.62 -0.48 30.74
C GLU A 618 3.39 -0.33 29.81
N VAL A 619 2.20 -0.32 30.40
CA VAL A 619 0.93 -0.09 29.69
C VAL A 619 0.82 1.37 29.27
N LEU A 620 1.24 2.29 30.13
CA LEU A 620 1.33 3.72 29.81
C LEU A 620 2.35 3.98 28.70
N ASP A 621 3.52 3.36 28.75
CA ASP A 621 4.53 3.44 27.70
C ASP A 621 3.97 2.97 26.35
N ALA A 622 3.26 1.85 26.32
CA ALA A 622 2.64 1.33 25.10
C ALA A 622 1.52 2.25 24.58
N MET A 623 0.70 2.79 25.49
CA MET A 623 -0.34 3.75 25.16
C MET A 623 0.23 5.04 24.57
N PHE A 624 1.24 5.63 25.21
CA PHE A 624 1.85 6.86 24.73
C PHE A 624 2.65 6.64 23.44
N SER A 625 3.31 5.49 23.29
CA SER A 625 3.91 5.07 22.02
C SER A 625 2.86 5.02 20.91
N TYR A 626 1.70 4.42 21.16
CA TYR A 626 0.60 4.40 20.20
C TYR A 626 0.05 5.80 19.89
N LEU A 627 -0.20 6.63 20.89
CA LEU A 627 -0.75 7.98 20.69
C LEU A 627 0.20 8.89 19.91
N ASN A 628 1.50 8.64 19.99
CA ASN A 628 2.52 9.40 19.29
C ASN A 628 2.86 8.82 17.90
N CYS A 629 2.81 7.50 17.72
CA CYS A 629 3.35 6.81 16.53
C CYS A 629 2.33 5.94 15.79
N CYS A 630 1.07 5.91 16.23
CA CYS A 630 -0.03 5.11 15.65
C CYS A 630 0.23 3.59 15.56
N GLY A 631 1.24 3.09 16.29
CA GLY A 631 1.59 1.68 16.47
C GLY A 631 2.37 1.49 17.78
N TYR A 632 2.58 0.25 18.21
CA TYR A 632 3.51 -0.06 19.31
C TYR A 632 4.27 -1.37 19.01
N GLU A 633 5.60 -1.29 18.90
CA GLU A 633 6.48 -2.46 18.77
C GLU A 633 7.06 -2.83 20.14
N TYR A 634 6.73 -4.02 20.64
CA TYR A 634 7.18 -4.53 21.94
C TYR A 634 8.32 -5.57 21.85
N LYS A 635 8.60 -6.11 20.66
CA LYS A 635 9.52 -7.25 20.51
C LYS A 635 10.95 -6.96 20.98
N ALA A 636 11.43 -5.71 20.86
CA ALA A 636 12.78 -5.34 21.26
C ALA A 636 13.01 -5.34 22.79
N ARG A 637 12.04 -4.89 23.60
CA ARG A 637 12.17 -4.84 25.07
C ARG A 637 11.86 -6.17 25.77
N LEU A 638 10.99 -7.01 25.19
CA LEU A 638 10.68 -8.34 25.70
C LEU A 638 11.92 -9.26 25.65
N LEU A 639 12.71 -9.18 24.58
CA LEU A 639 13.96 -9.91 24.42
C LEU A 639 15.04 -9.44 25.42
N GLU A 640 15.20 -8.14 25.61
CA GLU A 640 16.15 -7.57 26.58
C GLU A 640 15.79 -7.91 28.04
N ALA A 641 14.50 -7.89 28.40
CA ALA A 641 14.05 -8.29 29.74
C ALA A 641 14.28 -9.79 30.00
N THR A 642 14.09 -10.64 28.99
CA THR A 642 14.23 -12.10 29.12
C THR A 642 15.65 -12.59 29.32
N GLU A 643 16.65 -11.93 28.73
CA GLU A 643 18.06 -12.29 28.97
C GLU A 643 18.47 -12.05 30.43
N SER A 644 17.78 -11.13 31.12
CA SER A 644 18.09 -10.81 32.52
C SER A 644 17.42 -11.72 33.56
N TRP A 645 16.38 -12.50 33.20
CA TRP A 645 15.50 -13.19 34.18
C TRP A 645 15.47 -14.72 34.12
N GLY A 646 16.32 -15.39 33.31
CA GLY A 646 16.57 -16.83 33.42
C GLY A 646 15.33 -17.77 33.48
N GLY A 647 14.20 -17.35 32.89
CA GLY A 647 12.91 -18.05 32.97
C GLY A 647 12.59 -18.93 31.76
N ASN A 648 11.87 -20.04 31.97
CA ASN A 648 11.42 -20.95 30.92
C ASN A 648 10.34 -20.32 30.02
N ALA A 649 10.33 -20.71 28.73
CA ALA A 649 9.45 -20.21 27.67
C ALA A 649 7.92 -20.27 27.93
N ARG A 650 7.47 -21.02 28.95
CA ARG A 650 6.06 -21.09 29.38
C ARG A 650 5.57 -19.84 30.10
N ASN A 651 6.44 -19.14 30.84
CA ASN A 651 6.03 -17.92 31.55
C ASN A 651 5.84 -16.75 30.58
N LEU A 652 6.51 -16.76 29.43
CA LEU A 652 6.53 -15.63 28.50
C LEU A 652 5.20 -15.39 27.79
N VAL A 653 4.50 -16.45 27.40
CA VAL A 653 3.18 -16.32 26.74
C VAL A 653 2.14 -15.78 27.72
N HIS A 654 2.20 -16.19 28.99
CA HIS A 654 1.26 -15.68 29.98
C HIS A 654 1.48 -14.19 30.22
N GLU A 655 2.73 -13.74 30.42
CA GLU A 655 3.05 -12.32 30.59
C GLU A 655 2.63 -11.48 29.37
N GLU A 656 2.83 -11.99 28.15
CA GLU A 656 2.38 -11.33 26.90
C GLU A 656 0.85 -11.19 26.82
N LEU A 657 0.12 -12.23 27.19
CA LEU A 657 -1.35 -12.20 27.24
C LEU A 657 -1.87 -11.25 28.31
N TYR A 658 -1.30 -11.27 29.52
CA TYR A 658 -1.66 -10.31 30.57
C TYR A 658 -1.44 -8.89 30.08
N PHE A 659 -0.28 -8.59 29.50
CA PHE A 659 0.07 -7.27 28.99
C PHE A 659 -0.96 -6.73 27.97
N HIS A 660 -1.33 -7.52 26.96
CA HIS A 660 -2.33 -7.08 25.98
C HIS A 660 -3.72 -6.91 26.60
N ALA A 661 -4.08 -7.72 27.60
CA ALA A 661 -5.31 -7.53 28.35
C ALA A 661 -5.29 -6.24 29.19
N GLU A 662 -4.14 -5.89 29.78
CA GLU A 662 -3.96 -4.64 30.53
C GLU A 662 -4.06 -3.41 29.61
N VAL A 663 -3.41 -3.44 28.43
CA VAL A 663 -3.49 -2.36 27.42
C VAL A 663 -4.92 -2.20 26.90
N TYR A 664 -5.61 -3.30 26.65
CA TYR A 664 -7.02 -3.28 26.23
C TYR A 664 -7.93 -2.64 27.30
N ALA A 665 -7.73 -3.02 28.56
CA ALA A 665 -8.47 -2.45 29.67
C ALA A 665 -8.18 -0.95 29.79
N ALA A 666 -6.90 -0.56 29.78
CA ALA A 666 -6.46 0.84 29.86
C ALA A 666 -7.06 1.71 28.75
N ALA A 667 -7.16 1.21 27.52
CA ALA A 667 -7.71 1.95 26.37
C ALA A 667 -9.25 2.09 26.38
N GLY A 668 -9.95 1.48 27.34
CA GLY A 668 -11.41 1.43 27.43
C GLY A 668 -12.11 2.76 27.81
N THR A 669 -13.43 2.69 27.96
CA THR A 669 -14.32 3.80 28.38
C THR A 669 -15.27 3.35 29.49
N ARG A 670 -15.65 4.23 30.43
CA ARG A 670 -16.79 3.98 31.33
C ARG A 670 -18.02 4.83 31.00
N PHE A 671 -19.18 4.17 31.02
CA PHE A 671 -20.51 4.80 31.17
C PHE A 671 -20.99 4.60 32.62
N PHE A 672 -21.52 5.66 33.22
CA PHE A 672 -22.13 5.65 34.55
C PHE A 672 -23.30 4.66 34.63
N THR A 673 -23.28 3.76 35.62
CA THR A 673 -24.49 3.28 36.28
C THR A 673 -24.61 4.00 37.64
N PRO A 674 -25.81 4.48 38.03
CA PRO A 674 -25.97 5.19 39.29
C PRO A 674 -25.85 4.21 40.47
N LEU A 675 -24.83 4.38 41.31
CA LEU A 675 -24.73 3.76 42.62
C LEU A 675 -24.89 4.82 43.73
N PRO A 676 -25.27 4.42 44.97
CA PRO A 676 -25.61 5.34 46.06
C PRO A 676 -24.45 6.25 46.51
N PRO A 677 -24.73 7.40 47.17
CA PRO A 677 -23.82 8.54 47.32
C PRO A 677 -22.66 8.34 48.31
N GLU A 678 -22.41 7.13 48.78
CA GLU A 678 -21.54 6.83 49.92
C GLU A 678 -20.27 6.03 49.56
N PHE A 679 -20.06 5.74 48.28
CA PHE A 679 -18.74 5.37 47.76
C PHE A 679 -18.01 6.62 47.31
N LEU A 680 -16.94 6.99 48.03
CA LEU A 680 -15.92 7.90 47.51
C LEU A 680 -15.47 7.38 46.13
N LEU A 681 -15.44 8.30 45.16
CA LEU A 681 -15.06 8.09 43.77
C LEU A 681 -13.70 7.36 43.64
N THR A 682 -13.69 6.03 43.61
CA THR A 682 -12.63 5.26 42.95
C THR A 682 -12.95 5.21 41.47
N ILE A 683 -12.77 6.36 40.84
CA ILE A 683 -12.67 6.50 39.41
C ILE A 683 -11.30 5.94 39.00
N THR A 684 -11.25 4.71 38.48
CA THR A 684 -10.20 4.36 37.50
C THR A 684 -10.76 4.78 36.15
N ASP A 685 -10.55 6.04 35.77
CA ASP A 685 -10.92 6.52 34.44
C ASP A 685 -9.99 5.86 33.43
N PHE A 686 -10.54 5.02 32.55
CA PHE A 686 -9.81 4.48 31.41
C PHE A 686 -9.62 5.57 30.34
N TYR A 687 -8.58 5.43 29.52
CA TYR A 687 -8.06 6.51 28.67
C TYR A 687 -8.94 6.86 27.47
N ASP A 688 -10.00 6.11 27.17
CA ASP A 688 -10.94 6.39 26.07
C ASP A 688 -10.21 6.55 24.73
N ILE A 689 -9.52 5.49 24.31
CA ILE A 689 -8.73 5.44 23.06
C ILE A 689 -9.25 4.25 22.21
N PRO A 690 -10.36 4.43 21.45
CA PRO A 690 -11.03 3.33 20.75
C PRO A 690 -10.14 2.56 19.78
N ALA A 691 -9.22 3.27 19.11
CA ALA A 691 -8.34 2.67 18.11
C ALA A 691 -7.23 1.80 18.75
N LEU A 692 -6.64 2.25 19.87
CA LEU A 692 -5.71 1.43 20.67
C LEU A 692 -6.39 0.18 21.23
N LYS A 693 -7.62 0.33 21.72
CA LYS A 693 -8.41 -0.79 22.24
C LYS A 693 -8.64 -1.88 21.18
N LYS A 694 -8.96 -1.48 19.94
CA LYS A 694 -9.12 -2.42 18.82
C LYS A 694 -7.80 -3.15 18.51
N LEU A 695 -6.68 -2.42 18.51
CA LEU A 695 -5.34 -2.98 18.28
C LEU A 695 -4.94 -3.98 19.38
N ALA A 696 -5.17 -3.65 20.65
CA ALA A 696 -4.84 -4.51 21.78
C ALA A 696 -5.62 -5.84 21.77
N ALA A 697 -6.90 -5.83 21.36
CA ALA A 697 -7.66 -7.07 21.19
C ALA A 697 -7.10 -7.97 20.07
N LYS A 698 -6.67 -7.37 18.96
CA LYS A 698 -6.04 -8.11 17.86
C LYS A 698 -4.73 -8.77 18.32
N GLN A 699 -3.88 -8.03 19.02
CA GLN A 699 -2.61 -8.57 19.55
C GLN A 699 -2.84 -9.64 20.62
N PHE A 700 -3.80 -9.46 21.53
CA PHE A 700 -4.19 -10.47 22.51
C PHE A 700 -4.65 -11.78 21.83
N SER A 701 -5.43 -11.68 20.76
CA SER A 701 -5.86 -12.85 19.98
C SER A 701 -4.68 -13.55 19.28
N ASN A 702 -3.73 -12.79 18.72
CA ASN A 702 -2.56 -13.34 18.02
C ASN A 702 -1.59 -14.05 18.98
N ALA A 703 -1.43 -13.54 20.21
CA ALA A 703 -0.59 -14.14 21.22
C ALA A 703 -1.14 -15.47 21.79
N MET A 704 -2.40 -15.82 21.48
CA MET A 704 -2.99 -17.09 21.93
C MET A 704 -2.56 -18.27 21.06
N ASP A 705 -1.79 -19.20 21.64
CA ASP A 705 -1.38 -20.43 20.94
C ASP A 705 -2.45 -21.56 21.06
N PRO A 706 -3.00 -22.08 19.94
CA PRO A 706 -3.88 -23.25 19.87
C PRO A 706 -3.42 -24.51 20.59
N THR A 707 -2.12 -24.68 20.74
CA THR A 707 -1.47 -25.95 21.03
C THR A 707 -0.92 -26.02 22.45
N ARG A 708 -0.91 -24.89 23.18
CA ARG A 708 -0.35 -24.74 24.53
C ARG A 708 -1.36 -24.98 25.65
N ASP A 709 -0.93 -24.85 26.90
CA ASP A 709 -1.76 -24.98 28.12
C ASP A 709 -2.98 -24.04 28.12
N PRO A 710 -4.05 -24.33 28.88
CA PRO A 710 -5.22 -23.46 28.90
C PRO A 710 -4.94 -22.06 29.45
N LEU A 711 -5.72 -21.05 29.03
CA LEU A 711 -5.67 -19.69 29.58
C LEU A 711 -5.76 -19.79 31.10
N PRO A 712 -4.80 -19.21 31.85
CA PRO A 712 -4.84 -19.24 33.30
C PRO A 712 -6.16 -18.66 33.79
N MET A 713 -6.85 -19.35 34.71
CA MET A 713 -8.12 -18.85 35.25
C MET A 713 -7.98 -17.45 35.87
N LYS A 714 -6.79 -17.13 36.39
CA LYS A 714 -6.44 -15.79 36.88
C LYS A 714 -6.51 -14.71 35.80
N LEU A 715 -6.17 -15.01 34.54
CA LEU A 715 -6.25 -14.07 33.41
C LEU A 715 -7.70 -13.84 33.01
N ILE A 716 -8.53 -14.89 33.05
CA ILE A 716 -9.97 -14.78 32.81
C ILE A 716 -10.63 -13.91 33.88
N VAL A 717 -10.30 -14.14 35.15
CA VAL A 717 -10.74 -13.29 36.27
C VAL A 717 -10.30 -11.85 36.03
N TYR A 718 -9.02 -11.64 35.70
CA TYR A 718 -8.47 -10.31 35.39
C TYR A 718 -9.25 -9.60 34.28
N ILE A 719 -9.46 -10.23 33.11
CA ILE A 719 -10.22 -9.65 32.00
C ILE A 719 -11.61 -9.23 32.45
N TYR A 720 -12.30 -10.07 33.24
CA TYR A 720 -13.66 -9.78 33.67
C TYR A 720 -13.75 -8.69 34.75
N GLU A 721 -12.73 -8.56 35.58
CA GLU A 721 -12.61 -7.52 36.61
C GLU A 721 -12.17 -6.17 36.04
N THR A 722 -11.30 -6.17 35.02
CA THR A 722 -10.73 -4.94 34.45
C THR A 722 -11.51 -4.38 33.26
N THR A 723 -12.37 -5.18 32.61
CA THR A 723 -13.20 -4.68 31.49
C THR A 723 -14.67 -4.49 31.90
N PRO A 724 -15.33 -3.39 31.48
CA PRO A 724 -16.74 -3.12 31.82
C PRO A 724 -17.71 -4.24 31.44
N GLU A 725 -18.83 -4.39 32.14
CA GLU A 725 -19.80 -5.48 31.88
C GLU A 725 -20.36 -5.49 30.44
N ARG A 726 -20.61 -4.30 29.87
CA ARG A 726 -21.09 -4.14 28.48
C ARG A 726 -19.99 -4.29 27.44
N ASP A 727 -18.73 -4.29 27.86
CA ASP A 727 -17.59 -4.43 26.98
C ASP A 727 -17.31 -5.91 26.73
N ARG A 728 -17.67 -6.36 25.54
CA ARG A 728 -17.68 -7.78 25.17
C ARG A 728 -16.38 -8.25 24.52
N GLY A 729 -15.50 -7.36 24.07
CA GLY A 729 -14.39 -7.71 23.18
C GLY A 729 -13.48 -8.82 23.71
N LEU A 730 -12.68 -8.55 24.75
CA LEU A 730 -11.84 -9.59 25.34
C LEU A 730 -12.62 -10.69 26.07
N LYS A 731 -13.81 -10.37 26.61
CA LYS A 731 -14.66 -11.34 27.33
C LYS A 731 -15.16 -12.45 26.42
N ASP A 732 -15.55 -12.12 25.19
CA ASP A 732 -16.02 -13.09 24.21
C ASP A 732 -14.86 -13.97 23.72
N ILE A 733 -13.68 -13.39 23.50
CA ILE A 733 -12.45 -14.14 23.18
C ILE A 733 -12.12 -15.14 24.30
N ALA A 734 -12.12 -14.70 25.56
CA ALA A 734 -11.82 -15.54 26.71
C ALA A 734 -12.85 -16.67 26.93
N VAL A 735 -14.14 -16.39 26.75
CA VAL A 735 -15.23 -17.39 26.88
C VAL A 735 -15.11 -18.46 25.81
N ALA A 736 -14.91 -18.05 24.56
CA ALA A 736 -14.81 -18.98 23.45
C ALA A 736 -13.61 -19.92 23.63
N TRP A 737 -12.49 -19.37 24.09
CA TRP A 737 -11.27 -20.13 24.33
C TRP A 737 -11.38 -21.09 25.53
N TYR A 738 -12.05 -20.68 26.61
CA TYR A 738 -12.38 -21.57 27.74
C TYR A 738 -13.25 -22.75 27.32
N LEU A 739 -14.29 -22.49 26.52
CA LEU A 739 -15.23 -23.51 26.06
C LEU A 739 -14.58 -24.59 25.20
N LEU A 740 -13.58 -24.23 24.41
CA LEU A 740 -12.80 -25.19 23.62
C LEU A 740 -12.00 -26.18 24.48
N ARG A 741 -11.81 -25.92 25.78
CA ARG A 741 -10.89 -26.70 26.65
C ARG A 741 -11.42 -27.06 28.04
N ALA A 742 -12.69 -26.78 28.32
CA ALA A 742 -13.32 -27.02 29.62
C ALA A 742 -13.02 -28.40 30.27
N PRO A 743 -12.98 -29.53 29.54
CA PRO A 743 -12.65 -30.83 30.14
C PRO A 743 -11.24 -30.94 30.72
N ARG A 744 -10.24 -30.27 30.10
CA ARG A 744 -8.85 -30.25 30.58
C ARG A 744 -8.64 -29.26 31.72
N VAL A 745 -9.31 -28.11 31.66
CA VAL A 745 -9.21 -27.05 32.68
C VAL A 745 -9.77 -27.52 34.03
N ILE A 746 -10.95 -28.14 34.02
CA ILE A 746 -11.61 -28.67 35.23
C ILE A 746 -10.75 -29.77 35.89
N PHE A 747 -10.04 -30.58 35.09
CA PHE A 747 -9.21 -31.68 35.59
C PHE A 747 -7.85 -31.23 36.14
N MET A 748 -7.28 -30.14 35.61
CA MET A 748 -5.94 -29.65 36.00
C MET A 748 -5.98 -28.54 37.07
N GLU A 749 -7.07 -27.78 37.15
CA GLU A 749 -7.19 -26.57 37.98
C GLU A 749 -8.47 -26.57 38.85
N GLY A 750 -9.07 -27.73 39.14
CA GLY A 750 -10.41 -27.86 39.75
C GLY A 750 -10.74 -26.88 40.90
N GLU A 751 -9.93 -26.84 41.97
CA GLU A 751 -10.16 -25.89 43.08
C GLU A 751 -10.00 -24.42 42.68
N SER A 752 -9.08 -24.09 41.76
CA SER A 752 -8.89 -22.72 41.27
C SER A 752 -9.95 -22.28 40.27
N VAL A 753 -10.56 -23.22 39.54
CA VAL A 753 -11.70 -22.96 38.64
C VAL A 753 -12.94 -22.62 39.46
N ASP A 754 -13.24 -23.40 40.51
CA ASP A 754 -14.38 -23.14 41.39
C ASP A 754 -14.24 -21.78 42.10
N GLN A 755 -13.04 -21.45 42.57
CA GLN A 755 -12.74 -20.15 43.18
C GLN A 755 -12.87 -18.99 42.17
N ALA A 756 -12.34 -19.14 40.95
CA ALA A 756 -12.44 -18.13 39.91
C ALA A 756 -13.89 -17.94 39.43
N MET A 757 -14.66 -19.02 39.28
CA MET A 757 -16.08 -18.94 38.91
C MET A 757 -16.94 -18.30 39.99
N ALA A 758 -16.62 -18.52 41.26
CA ALA A 758 -17.25 -17.81 42.37
C ALA A 758 -16.90 -16.30 42.36
N GLN A 759 -15.69 -15.95 41.91
CA GLN A 759 -15.20 -14.58 41.85
C GLN A 759 -15.77 -13.78 40.66
N VAL A 760 -15.98 -14.40 39.51
CA VAL A 760 -16.58 -13.76 38.32
C VAL A 760 -17.86 -14.48 37.83
N PRO A 761 -19.00 -14.38 38.53
CA PRO A 761 -20.24 -15.09 38.16
C PRO A 761 -20.76 -14.74 36.74
N THR A 762 -20.44 -13.55 36.25
CA THR A 762 -20.77 -13.10 34.88
C THR A 762 -20.04 -13.91 33.80
N PHE A 763 -18.86 -14.44 34.09
CA PHE A 763 -18.16 -15.36 33.19
C PHE A 763 -18.96 -16.65 33.04
N VAL A 764 -19.43 -17.24 34.14
CA VAL A 764 -20.30 -18.43 34.12
C VAL A 764 -21.58 -18.16 33.33
N SER A 765 -22.21 -17.00 33.54
CA SER A 765 -23.38 -16.58 32.77
C SER A 765 -23.10 -16.45 31.26
N ASN A 766 -21.97 -15.86 30.88
CA ASN A 766 -21.57 -15.74 29.48
C ASN A 766 -21.24 -17.10 28.84
N VAL A 767 -20.55 -17.99 29.57
CA VAL A 767 -20.28 -19.38 29.16
C VAL A 767 -21.60 -20.14 28.93
N LEU A 768 -22.56 -20.06 29.86
CA LEU A 768 -23.88 -20.69 29.73
C LEU A 768 -24.69 -20.10 28.56
N THR A 769 -24.62 -18.79 28.35
CA THR A 769 -25.26 -18.10 27.22
C THR A 769 -24.68 -18.59 25.89
N TYR A 770 -23.37 -18.79 25.84
CA TYR A 770 -22.65 -19.26 24.66
C TYR A 770 -22.99 -20.73 24.34
N ILE A 771 -23.00 -21.63 25.34
CA ILE A 771 -23.44 -23.04 25.21
C ILE A 771 -24.92 -23.13 24.78
N GLY A 772 -25.75 -22.19 25.25
CA GLY A 772 -27.17 -22.11 24.92
C GLY A 772 -27.47 -21.70 23.47
N SER A 773 -26.50 -21.13 22.74
CA SER A 773 -26.71 -20.45 21.46
C SER A 773 -25.99 -21.15 20.28
N LYS A 774 -26.71 -22.05 19.59
CA LYS A 774 -26.23 -22.77 18.39
C LYS A 774 -25.64 -21.84 17.31
N ALA A 775 -26.31 -20.73 17.02
CA ALA A 775 -25.88 -19.76 16.00
C ALA A 775 -24.57 -19.02 16.32
N ARG A 776 -24.17 -18.94 17.60
CA ARG A 776 -22.91 -18.29 18.00
C ARG A 776 -21.73 -19.24 17.98
N VAL A 777 -21.96 -20.52 18.24
CA VAL A 777 -20.95 -21.58 18.05
C VAL A 777 -20.59 -21.70 16.58
N ASP A 778 -21.60 -21.64 15.69
CA ASP A 778 -21.39 -21.67 14.25
C ASP A 778 -20.67 -20.41 13.75
N ALA A 779 -21.09 -19.20 14.17
CA ALA A 779 -20.41 -17.94 13.80
C ALA A 779 -18.94 -17.88 14.29
N PHE A 780 -18.64 -18.43 15.47
CA PHE A 780 -17.26 -18.50 15.98
C PHE A 780 -16.38 -19.49 15.21
N CYS A 781 -16.96 -20.58 14.69
CA CYS A 781 -16.22 -21.50 13.82
C CYS A 781 -15.95 -20.88 12.44
N ASP A 782 -16.79 -19.94 12.00
CA ASP A 782 -16.69 -19.27 10.70
C ASP A 782 -15.80 -18.01 10.74
N ASP A 783 -15.69 -17.32 11.88
CA ASP A 783 -14.87 -16.10 12.08
C ASP A 783 -13.40 -16.40 12.47
N LEU A 784 -13.04 -17.65 12.77
CA LEU A 784 -11.64 -18.05 12.96
C LEU A 784 -10.98 -18.32 11.61
N ILE A 785 -10.23 -17.32 11.13
CA ILE A 785 -9.16 -17.40 10.15
C ILE A 785 -8.41 -18.73 10.32
N THR A 786 -8.43 -19.58 9.30
CA THR A 786 -7.70 -20.85 9.24
C THR A 786 -6.19 -20.67 9.43
N PRO A 787 -5.56 -21.22 10.50
CA PRO A 787 -4.11 -21.40 10.57
C PRO A 787 -3.74 -22.90 10.41
N PRO A 788 -2.46 -23.23 10.15
CA PRO A 788 -2.06 -24.52 9.60
C PRO A 788 -2.27 -25.68 10.59
N GLY A 789 -3.05 -26.68 10.17
CA GLY A 789 -3.00 -28.06 10.65
C GLY A 789 -3.29 -28.30 12.14
N GLY A 790 -4.56 -28.47 12.50
CA GLY A 790 -4.96 -29.09 13.78
C GLY A 790 -6.36 -28.74 14.29
N TRP A 791 -6.90 -27.60 13.86
CA TRP A 791 -8.14 -27.01 14.38
C TRP A 791 -9.44 -27.64 13.89
N GLU A 792 -9.45 -28.28 12.72
CA GLU A 792 -10.63 -28.97 12.17
C GLU A 792 -11.15 -30.05 13.15
N SER A 793 -10.26 -30.75 13.85
CA SER A 793 -10.62 -31.83 14.77
C SER A 793 -11.37 -31.38 16.05
N CYS A 794 -11.15 -30.13 16.50
CA CYS A 794 -11.82 -29.57 17.69
C CYS A 794 -13.21 -29.00 17.34
N CYS A 795 -13.35 -28.34 16.19
CA CYS A 795 -14.65 -27.86 15.72
C CYS A 795 -15.58 -29.02 15.35
N ASP A 796 -15.03 -30.11 14.78
CA ASP A 796 -15.79 -31.34 14.53
C ASP A 796 -16.28 -32.00 15.82
N CYS A 797 -15.49 -31.97 16.91
CA CYS A 797 -15.94 -32.44 18.23
C CYS A 797 -17.09 -31.57 18.79
N ALA A 798 -16.98 -30.24 18.73
CA ALA A 798 -18.00 -29.32 19.23
C ALA A 798 -19.31 -29.40 18.42
N LYS A 799 -19.21 -29.55 17.09
CA LYS A 799 -20.36 -29.78 16.20
C LYS A 799 -21.01 -31.15 16.49
N HIS A 800 -20.21 -32.19 16.77
CA HIS A 800 -20.73 -33.52 17.16
C HIS A 800 -21.43 -33.54 18.53
N ASP A 801 -20.94 -32.81 19.53
CA ASP A 801 -21.59 -32.75 20.85
C ASP A 801 -22.89 -31.93 20.84
N SER A 802 -22.99 -30.91 19.97
CA SER A 802 -24.26 -30.17 19.78
C SER A 802 -25.39 -31.07 19.24
N ALA A 803 -25.04 -32.12 18.49
CA ALA A 803 -25.96 -33.13 17.98
C ALA A 803 -26.33 -34.19 19.03
N ARG A 804 -25.58 -34.28 20.15
CA ARG A 804 -25.85 -35.16 21.31
C ARG A 804 -26.60 -34.43 22.43
N LYS A 805 -27.58 -33.59 22.11
CA LYS A 805 -28.61 -33.22 23.10
C LYS A 805 -29.65 -34.34 23.18
N ASN A 806 -29.37 -35.43 23.91
CA ASN A 806 -30.37 -36.35 24.49
C ASN A 806 -29.74 -37.33 25.52
N GLY A 807 -29.30 -36.79 26.65
CA GLY A 807 -28.59 -37.51 27.72
C GLY A 807 -27.13 -37.09 27.64
N TRP A 808 -26.58 -36.37 28.60
CA TRP A 808 -26.41 -36.77 29.99
C TRP A 808 -26.90 -35.69 30.97
N GLY A 809 -27.61 -36.15 32.01
CA GLY A 809 -27.69 -35.46 33.29
C GLY A 809 -26.88 -36.28 34.29
N GLU A 810 -25.89 -35.64 34.89
CA GLU A 810 -25.42 -35.73 36.30
C GLU A 810 -24.26 -34.76 36.47
#